data_AF-A0A7Z0VTF0-F1
#
_entry.id   AF-A0A7Z0VTF0-F1
#
_cell.length_a   1.000
_cell.length_b   1.000
_cell.length_c   1.000
_cell.angle_alpha   90.00
_cell.angle_beta   90.00
_cell.angle_gamma   90.00
#
_symmetry.space_group_name_H-M   'P 1'
#
loop_
_entity.id
_entity.type
_entity.pdbx_description
1 polymer ?
#
loop_
_entity_poly.entity_id
_entity_poly.type
_entity_poly.pdbx_seq_one_letter_code
_entity_poly.pdbx_strand_id
1 'polypeptide(L)'
;MAGADELPTPPDIQAGANAYADDFEMVSKRIANTQIASGADQVPGWEGQAAQKYCSEAQSLSTHVSTLAKSFSNPVNSLRDWAHTVGEAIRKVERWQQEWDDAEAEATQRINALNADRDARQNTNNPMDRLEYSRSHGEIIESKDIQQTRLRESYKNEMERLDSEASATASALTGSINSIVSAADRKGGRDSIGKSLFDDMPLVDGQAEWEYCQGIADDAADLLDMSSPDLIENIKEFNKKYADDLDNPFFANALAERVPPEDMARFVARMGDFKGQIVDPGTHEIDTDFDKAIENVTRSLGTAMVLSTGGMNGDPAYQSAQNSFNVVQDGLMASDGQYYSAVQEHNLDGLKKYGHTLVDSSGEPVDPNFAGMAGTHYGYEYVGHMLGVASENENISLGGGFVEDYNGKDSIARDIITWDNEHPELRQNAFPYSSWIGSHMPGGSYGAYGWTLDPVTSMMKLMDMPDSFADGTPDSLSAAETERADGVRNLLASNTDFAVDGRAMSMTEYLTGHRAITDIFGGWTDQGDAFGEVIAQNTMLVDKPDASPDDPAYAEWADREKKSAQITMDFVQGYQDGLKDFGESQGENRFGMMNSQLRSWAGVALAPRVDNLLFEIGSGSSAENTVAEMGLNDDRASFAFSKDLRKSLLGEKSLLTDLAFDHPVKMDDGSYIGGRGPAIDNLRLSAIEKFQEDVDGSSPTTAGVQNIAQKWAPGFNQLFGAHGAADGAHAEWLDETNKRWRELAEGGLGAAGLPGKIPGAGKVTQFIAGQALGAGTDMALDQFLPTNHAELAQASRINDQEVARTLMAQSLYSRYADSEVMGAPVMGKQPDGSFLSTRSGAGLDDYYNSDGTLKDYEDLSPEQRTAFQNFINNNENTANIEHEVNSVFNDTQQNEKNAQGGN
;
A
#
# COMPACT_ATOMS: atom_id res chain seq x y z
N MET A 1 64.42 -43.15 -34.24
CA MET A 1 62.96 -42.92 -34.29
C MET A 1 62.73 -41.78 -35.25
N ALA A 2 61.68 -41.82 -36.07
CA ALA A 2 61.45 -40.78 -37.07
C ALA A 2 60.98 -39.49 -36.38
N GLY A 3 61.26 -38.33 -36.98
CA GLY A 3 60.85 -37.02 -36.44
C GLY A 3 59.35 -36.92 -36.23
N ALA A 4 58.55 -37.54 -37.11
CA ALA A 4 57.10 -37.60 -36.99
C ALA A 4 56.60 -38.35 -35.74
N ASP A 5 57.37 -39.33 -35.23
CA ASP A 5 57.02 -40.06 -34.00
C ASP A 5 57.36 -39.25 -32.75
N GLU A 6 58.39 -38.39 -32.84
CA GLU A 6 58.95 -37.67 -31.69
C GLU A 6 58.37 -36.27 -31.52
N LEU A 7 57.89 -35.68 -32.62
CA LEU A 7 57.32 -34.33 -32.70
C LEU A 7 55.96 -34.41 -33.43
N PRO A 8 54.90 -34.96 -32.81
CA PRO A 8 53.64 -35.20 -33.51
C PRO A 8 52.96 -33.89 -33.92
N THR A 9 52.43 -33.85 -35.14
CA THR A 9 51.72 -32.68 -35.68
C THR A 9 50.39 -32.49 -34.94
N PRO A 10 50.03 -31.26 -34.51
CA PRO A 10 48.72 -31.00 -33.90
C PRO A 10 47.58 -31.19 -34.91
N PRO A 11 46.34 -31.46 -34.45
CA PRO A 11 45.18 -31.55 -35.32
C PRO A 11 44.97 -30.28 -36.15
N ASP A 12 44.74 -30.43 -37.47
CA ASP A 12 44.42 -29.30 -38.33
C ASP A 12 42.95 -28.91 -38.19
N ILE A 13 42.71 -27.85 -37.43
CA ILE A 13 41.38 -27.31 -37.15
C ILE A 13 41.12 -25.97 -37.86
N GLN A 14 42.03 -25.52 -38.74
CA GLN A 14 41.96 -24.20 -39.38
C GLN A 14 40.64 -23.98 -40.11
N ALA A 15 40.20 -24.98 -40.88
CA ALA A 15 38.95 -24.90 -41.62
C ALA A 15 37.72 -24.82 -40.68
N GLY A 16 37.74 -25.60 -39.59
CA GLY A 16 36.64 -25.61 -38.62
C GLY A 16 36.54 -24.30 -37.84
N ALA A 17 37.67 -23.77 -37.36
CA ALA A 17 37.71 -22.50 -36.61
C ALA A 17 37.28 -21.31 -37.48
N ASN A 18 37.71 -21.26 -38.75
CA ASN A 18 37.28 -20.20 -39.68
C ASN A 18 35.79 -20.32 -40.06
N ALA A 19 35.29 -21.53 -40.31
CA ALA A 19 33.86 -21.74 -40.56
C ALA A 19 33.00 -21.28 -39.38
N TYR A 20 33.43 -21.58 -38.16
CA TYR A 20 32.74 -21.13 -36.96
C TYR A 20 32.79 -19.61 -36.78
N ALA A 21 33.93 -18.97 -37.12
CA ALA A 21 34.04 -17.52 -37.13
C ALA A 21 33.08 -16.87 -38.16
N ASP A 22 32.98 -17.46 -39.35
CA ASP A 22 32.09 -16.99 -40.41
C ASP A 22 30.60 -17.15 -40.03
N ASP A 23 30.24 -18.22 -39.32
CA ASP A 23 28.89 -18.41 -38.79
C ASP A 23 28.51 -17.34 -37.76
N PHE A 24 29.41 -17.04 -36.81
CA PHE A 24 29.21 -15.96 -35.83
C PHE A 24 29.08 -14.59 -36.51
N GLU A 25 29.93 -14.32 -37.50
CA GLU A 25 29.86 -13.08 -38.28
C GLU A 25 28.55 -12.99 -39.09
N MET A 26 28.09 -14.10 -39.67
CA MET A 26 26.82 -14.17 -40.37
C MET A 26 25.64 -13.90 -39.44
N VAL A 27 25.60 -14.50 -38.25
CA VAL A 27 24.54 -14.29 -37.25
C VAL A 27 24.52 -12.83 -36.81
N SER A 28 25.68 -12.27 -36.45
CA SER A 28 25.82 -10.85 -36.09
C SER A 28 25.26 -9.92 -37.18
N LYS A 29 25.64 -10.13 -38.44
CA LYS A 29 25.15 -9.35 -39.59
C LYS A 29 23.66 -9.50 -39.82
N ARG A 30 23.09 -10.69 -39.65
CA ARG A 30 21.65 -10.92 -39.83
C ARG A 30 20.85 -10.18 -38.77
N ILE A 31 21.30 -10.19 -37.52
CA ILE A 31 20.65 -9.48 -36.41
C ILE A 31 20.73 -7.96 -36.64
N ALA A 32 21.92 -7.44 -36.98
CA ALA A 32 22.15 -6.01 -37.22
C ALA A 32 21.36 -5.44 -38.42
N ASN A 33 20.96 -6.28 -39.38
CA ASN A 33 20.20 -5.87 -40.57
C ASN A 33 18.68 -6.03 -40.40
N THR A 34 18.20 -6.35 -39.20
CA THR A 34 16.75 -6.37 -38.94
C THR A 34 16.18 -4.95 -38.94
N GLN A 35 14.91 -4.80 -39.30
CA GLN A 35 14.21 -3.51 -39.25
C GLN A 35 14.15 -2.94 -37.83
N ILE A 36 14.16 -3.81 -36.83
CA ILE A 36 14.16 -3.44 -35.41
C ILE A 36 15.50 -2.77 -35.03
N ALA A 37 16.63 -3.28 -35.52
CA ALA A 37 17.96 -2.70 -35.27
C ALA A 37 18.14 -1.29 -35.88
N SER A 38 17.34 -0.93 -36.90
CA SER A 38 17.37 0.41 -37.49
C SER A 38 16.60 1.47 -36.69
N GLY A 39 15.84 1.08 -35.65
CA GLY A 39 15.04 1.98 -34.82
C GLY A 39 13.78 2.51 -35.53
N ALA A 40 12.73 2.80 -34.74
CA ALA A 40 11.55 3.52 -35.21
C ALA A 40 11.43 4.84 -34.43
N ASP A 41 11.59 5.97 -35.13
CA ASP A 41 11.57 7.30 -34.49
C ASP A 41 10.15 7.88 -34.34
N GLN A 42 9.17 7.35 -35.08
CA GLN A 42 7.79 7.84 -35.08
C GLN A 42 6.82 6.83 -35.69
N VAL A 43 5.59 6.78 -35.15
CA VAL A 43 4.45 6.09 -35.78
C VAL A 43 3.55 7.13 -36.47
N PRO A 44 3.45 7.14 -37.82
CA PRO A 44 2.69 8.18 -38.53
C PRO A 44 1.20 8.17 -38.18
N GLY A 45 0.68 9.30 -37.69
CA GLY A 45 -0.74 9.49 -37.36
C GLY A 45 -1.15 9.06 -35.95
N TRP A 46 -0.20 8.60 -35.11
CA TRP A 46 -0.42 8.29 -33.70
C TRP A 46 0.33 9.32 -32.83
N GLU A 47 -0.42 10.17 -32.12
CA GLU A 47 0.11 11.22 -31.22
C GLU A 47 -0.45 11.01 -29.81
N GLY A 48 0.33 11.33 -28.77
CA GLY A 48 -0.05 11.16 -27.35
C GLY A 48 0.97 10.36 -26.53
N GLN A 49 0.74 10.23 -25.22
CA GLN A 49 1.66 9.53 -24.30
C GLN A 49 1.87 8.05 -24.66
N ALA A 50 0.83 7.35 -25.14
CA ALA A 50 0.93 5.96 -25.60
C ALA A 50 1.86 5.80 -26.82
N ALA A 51 1.81 6.76 -27.76
CA ALA A 51 2.71 6.77 -28.93
C ALA A 51 4.16 7.05 -28.51
N GLN A 52 4.36 7.89 -27.49
CA GLN A 52 5.70 8.16 -26.92
C GLN A 52 6.26 6.94 -26.19
N LYS A 53 5.46 6.25 -25.36
CA LYS A 53 5.86 4.99 -24.71
C LYS A 53 6.23 3.92 -25.73
N TYR A 54 5.40 3.72 -26.77
CA TYR A 54 5.71 2.79 -27.87
C TYR A 54 7.04 3.12 -28.57
N CYS A 55 7.30 4.39 -28.89
CA CYS A 55 8.55 4.79 -29.53
C CYS A 55 9.76 4.59 -28.60
N SER A 56 9.61 4.87 -27.30
CA SER A 56 10.64 4.63 -26.28
C SER A 56 10.99 3.14 -26.20
N GLU A 57 10.00 2.27 -26.15
CA GLU A 57 10.24 0.82 -26.10
C GLU A 57 10.82 0.28 -27.40
N ALA A 58 10.38 0.77 -28.57
CA ALA A 58 10.99 0.41 -29.85
C ALA A 58 12.49 0.80 -29.90
N GLN A 59 12.88 1.89 -29.22
CA GLN A 59 14.28 2.30 -29.08
C GLN A 59 15.05 1.40 -28.10
N SER A 60 14.46 1.00 -26.97
CA SER A 60 15.06 0.00 -26.06
C SER A 60 15.27 -1.33 -26.78
N LEU A 61 14.27 -1.81 -27.54
CA LEU A 61 14.37 -3.05 -28.33
C LEU A 61 15.48 -2.96 -29.38
N SER A 62 15.57 -1.83 -30.09
CA SER A 62 16.66 -1.56 -31.04
C SER A 62 18.04 -1.62 -30.36
N THR A 63 18.14 -1.10 -29.14
CA THR A 63 19.37 -1.13 -28.33
C THR A 63 19.73 -2.56 -27.92
N HIS A 64 18.75 -3.37 -27.51
CA HIS A 64 18.94 -4.78 -27.15
C HIS A 64 19.37 -5.63 -28.35
N VAL A 65 18.69 -5.48 -29.49
CA VAL A 65 19.04 -6.16 -30.75
C VAL A 65 20.43 -5.76 -31.23
N SER A 66 20.79 -4.47 -31.10
CA SER A 66 22.13 -3.98 -31.45
C SER A 66 23.22 -4.52 -30.52
N THR A 67 22.94 -4.67 -29.23
CA THR A 67 23.85 -5.25 -28.24
C THR A 67 24.04 -6.74 -28.48
N LEU A 68 22.96 -7.47 -28.77
CA LEU A 68 22.99 -8.87 -29.16
C LEU A 68 23.86 -9.08 -30.40
N ALA A 69 23.69 -8.27 -31.45
CA ALA A 69 24.51 -8.35 -32.66
C ALA A 69 26.00 -8.17 -32.37
N LYS A 70 26.37 -7.23 -31.49
CA LYS A 70 27.77 -6.99 -31.09
C LYS A 70 28.36 -8.19 -30.34
N SER A 71 27.60 -8.81 -29.43
CA SER A 71 28.07 -9.98 -28.68
C SER A 71 28.45 -11.17 -29.59
N PHE A 72 27.74 -11.38 -30.70
CA PHE A 72 28.13 -12.39 -31.72
C PHE A 72 29.37 -12.00 -32.54
N SER A 73 29.72 -10.70 -32.62
CA SER A 73 30.91 -10.26 -33.36
C SER A 73 32.21 -10.40 -32.56
N ASN A 74 32.13 -10.37 -31.23
CA ASN A 74 33.29 -10.37 -30.33
C ASN A 74 34.25 -11.57 -30.51
N PRO A 75 33.81 -12.84 -30.61
CA PRO A 75 34.72 -13.98 -30.66
C PRO A 75 35.34 -14.23 -32.05
N VAL A 76 34.89 -13.53 -33.11
CA VAL A 76 35.29 -13.80 -34.50
C VAL A 76 36.80 -13.65 -34.70
N ASN A 77 37.41 -12.60 -34.16
CA ASN A 77 38.84 -12.38 -34.32
C ASN A 77 39.66 -13.43 -33.55
N SER A 78 39.26 -13.78 -32.32
CA SER A 78 39.94 -14.83 -31.54
C SER A 78 39.91 -16.19 -32.24
N LEU A 79 38.79 -16.55 -32.88
CA LEU A 79 38.69 -17.78 -33.69
C LEU A 79 39.63 -17.77 -34.90
N ARG A 80 39.75 -16.63 -35.59
CA ARG A 80 40.65 -16.46 -36.74
C ARG A 80 42.13 -16.47 -36.31
N ASP A 81 42.45 -15.84 -35.20
CA ASP A 81 43.81 -15.82 -34.63
C ASP A 81 44.26 -17.21 -34.18
N TRP A 82 43.35 -17.98 -33.57
CA TRP A 82 43.60 -19.38 -33.21
C TRP A 82 43.83 -20.26 -34.44
N ALA A 83 42.97 -20.12 -35.48
CA ALA A 83 43.16 -20.82 -36.75
C ALA A 83 44.54 -20.50 -37.35
N HIS A 84 44.92 -19.22 -37.40
CA HIS A 84 46.22 -18.80 -37.92
C HIS A 84 47.38 -19.43 -37.13
N THR A 85 47.30 -19.40 -35.80
CA THR A 85 48.31 -19.95 -34.88
C THR A 85 48.49 -21.45 -35.05
N VAL A 86 47.40 -22.21 -35.24
CA VAL A 86 47.44 -23.65 -35.56
C VAL A 86 48.19 -23.90 -36.88
N GLY A 87 47.87 -23.14 -37.93
CA GLY A 87 48.54 -23.27 -39.22
C GLY A 87 50.04 -22.97 -39.15
N GLU A 88 50.45 -21.98 -38.36
CA GLU A 88 51.86 -21.71 -38.11
C GLU A 88 52.56 -22.85 -37.37
N ALA A 89 51.93 -23.38 -36.32
CA ALA A 89 52.50 -24.46 -35.55
C ALA A 89 52.69 -25.73 -36.38
N ILE A 90 51.70 -26.10 -37.21
CA ILE A 90 51.82 -27.24 -38.14
C ILE A 90 53.06 -27.09 -39.04
N ARG A 91 53.23 -25.93 -39.69
CA ARG A 91 54.39 -25.66 -40.56
C ARG A 91 55.73 -25.74 -39.82
N LYS A 92 55.78 -25.25 -38.58
CA LYS A 92 56.99 -25.33 -37.74
C LYS A 92 57.31 -26.78 -37.37
N VAL A 93 56.30 -27.54 -36.95
CA VAL A 93 56.45 -28.95 -36.57
C VAL A 93 56.93 -29.79 -37.75
N GLU A 94 56.33 -29.64 -38.93
CA GLU A 94 56.78 -30.35 -40.15
C GLU A 94 58.24 -30.04 -40.48
N ARG A 95 58.67 -28.78 -40.34
CA ARG A 95 60.07 -28.40 -40.54
C ARG A 95 60.98 -29.05 -39.51
N TRP A 96 60.58 -29.06 -38.24
CA TRP A 96 61.37 -29.67 -37.16
C TRP A 96 61.43 -31.19 -37.26
N GLN A 97 60.38 -31.85 -37.76
CA GLN A 97 60.40 -33.28 -38.09
C GLN A 97 61.46 -33.59 -39.16
N GLN A 98 61.57 -32.75 -40.19
CA GLN A 98 62.61 -32.88 -41.21
C GLN A 98 64.01 -32.63 -40.63
N GLU A 99 64.20 -31.55 -39.87
CA GLU A 99 65.48 -31.24 -39.20
C GLU A 99 65.93 -32.38 -38.26
N TRP A 100 64.97 -33.05 -37.61
CA TRP A 100 65.21 -34.21 -36.77
C TRP A 100 65.74 -35.42 -37.56
N ASP A 101 65.06 -35.75 -38.66
CA ASP A 101 65.44 -36.87 -39.54
C ASP A 101 66.79 -36.60 -40.23
N ASP A 102 67.05 -35.36 -40.63
CA ASP A 102 68.32 -34.93 -41.21
C ASP A 102 69.48 -35.09 -40.20
N ALA A 103 69.27 -34.75 -38.92
CA ALA A 103 70.28 -34.94 -37.87
C ALA A 103 70.60 -36.44 -37.65
N GLU A 104 69.60 -37.32 -37.68
CA GLU A 104 69.78 -38.77 -37.57
C GLU A 104 70.53 -39.34 -38.79
N ALA A 105 70.20 -38.86 -39.99
CA ALA A 105 70.86 -39.25 -41.24
C ALA A 105 72.32 -38.77 -41.27
N GLU A 106 72.60 -37.53 -40.87
CA GLU A 106 73.96 -36.98 -40.78
C GLU A 106 74.82 -37.78 -39.80
N ALA A 107 74.29 -38.07 -38.60
CA ALA A 107 75.00 -38.88 -37.61
C ALA A 107 75.33 -40.27 -38.15
N THR A 108 74.37 -40.92 -38.82
CA THR A 108 74.57 -42.23 -39.46
C THR A 108 75.66 -42.17 -40.54
N GLN A 109 75.65 -41.15 -41.39
CA GLN A 109 76.66 -40.95 -42.42
C GLN A 109 78.06 -40.72 -41.81
N ARG A 110 78.15 -39.88 -40.77
CA ARG A 110 79.41 -39.59 -40.08
C ARG A 110 79.96 -40.80 -39.33
N ILE A 111 79.11 -41.63 -38.74
CA ILE A 111 79.51 -42.91 -38.12
C ILE A 111 80.01 -43.89 -39.19
N ASN A 112 79.36 -43.98 -40.34
CA ASN A 112 79.82 -44.83 -41.45
C ASN A 112 81.18 -44.36 -41.99
N ALA A 113 81.39 -43.05 -42.13
CA ALA A 113 82.67 -42.49 -42.54
C ALA A 113 83.77 -42.76 -41.49
N LEU A 114 83.45 -42.62 -40.19
CA LEU A 114 84.36 -42.95 -39.09
C LEU A 114 84.75 -44.44 -39.09
N ASN A 115 83.79 -45.33 -39.34
CA ASN A 115 84.04 -46.76 -39.49
C ASN A 115 84.95 -47.06 -40.69
N ALA A 116 84.69 -46.43 -41.85
CA ALA A 116 85.51 -46.60 -43.04
C ALA A 116 86.95 -46.09 -42.85
N ASP A 117 87.13 -44.95 -42.17
CA ASP A 117 88.46 -44.41 -41.83
C ASP A 117 89.20 -45.31 -40.84
N ARG A 118 88.52 -45.85 -39.83
CA ARG A 118 89.08 -46.85 -38.92
C ARG A 118 89.59 -48.08 -39.67
N ASP A 119 88.77 -48.63 -40.56
CA ASP A 119 89.11 -49.83 -41.34
C ASP A 119 90.28 -49.55 -42.31
N ALA A 120 90.31 -48.37 -42.94
CA ALA A 120 91.41 -47.94 -43.82
C ALA A 120 92.76 -47.79 -43.08
N ARG A 121 92.75 -47.35 -41.82
CA ARG A 121 93.96 -47.14 -41.01
C ARG A 121 94.50 -48.41 -40.35
N GLN A 122 93.73 -49.50 -40.31
CA GLN A 122 94.02 -50.71 -39.53
C GLN A 122 95.38 -51.36 -39.84
N ASN A 123 95.86 -51.29 -41.09
CA ASN A 123 97.13 -51.88 -41.55
C ASN A 123 98.23 -50.84 -41.85
N THR A 124 98.09 -49.61 -41.34
CA THR A 124 99.05 -48.51 -41.56
C THR A 124 99.97 -48.31 -40.35
N ASN A 125 101.02 -47.50 -40.49
CA ASN A 125 101.92 -47.15 -39.37
C ASN A 125 101.24 -46.29 -38.27
N ASN A 126 99.96 -45.94 -38.40
CA ASN A 126 99.18 -45.15 -37.44
C ASN A 126 97.70 -45.61 -37.37
N PRO A 127 97.40 -46.78 -36.79
CA PRO A 127 96.02 -47.27 -36.65
C PRO A 127 95.21 -46.39 -35.68
N MET A 128 93.93 -46.16 -35.98
CA MET A 128 93.01 -45.46 -35.06
C MET A 128 92.82 -46.26 -33.78
N ASP A 129 93.10 -45.66 -32.63
CA ASP A 129 92.99 -46.35 -31.34
C ASP A 129 91.55 -46.38 -30.81
N ARG A 130 91.30 -47.21 -29.80
CA ARG A 130 89.95 -47.37 -29.21
C ARG A 130 89.45 -46.08 -28.56
N LEU A 131 90.32 -45.29 -27.96
CA LEU A 131 89.97 -44.05 -27.26
C LEU A 131 89.59 -42.96 -28.26
N GLU A 132 90.35 -42.84 -29.35
CA GLU A 132 90.11 -41.93 -30.49
C GLU A 132 88.76 -42.24 -31.15
N TYR A 133 88.50 -43.50 -31.52
CA TYR A 133 87.21 -43.91 -32.09
C TYR A 133 86.05 -43.62 -31.13
N SER A 134 86.21 -43.97 -29.84
CA SER A 134 85.14 -43.75 -28.84
C SER A 134 84.84 -42.27 -28.65
N ARG A 135 85.87 -41.41 -28.69
CA ARG A 135 85.71 -39.95 -28.60
C ARG A 135 84.99 -39.40 -29.82
N SER A 136 85.44 -39.69 -31.03
CA SER A 136 84.80 -39.19 -32.26
C SER A 136 83.38 -39.75 -32.43
N HIS A 137 83.14 -41.01 -32.07
CA HIS A 137 81.79 -41.58 -32.05
C HIS A 137 80.90 -40.88 -31.01
N GLY A 138 81.43 -40.62 -29.81
CA GLY A 138 80.76 -39.84 -28.77
C GLY A 138 80.38 -38.43 -29.23
N GLU A 139 81.31 -37.71 -29.84
CA GLU A 139 81.09 -36.34 -30.37
C GLU A 139 80.00 -36.30 -31.47
N ILE A 140 79.90 -37.34 -32.32
CA ILE A 140 78.84 -37.42 -33.35
C ILE A 140 77.47 -37.63 -32.70
N ILE A 141 77.36 -38.56 -31.75
CA ILE A 141 76.10 -38.83 -31.05
C ILE A 141 75.69 -37.62 -30.19
N GLU A 142 76.62 -37.01 -29.46
CA GLU A 142 76.37 -35.82 -28.65
C GLU A 142 75.86 -34.64 -29.51
N SER A 143 76.46 -34.41 -30.67
CA SER A 143 76.00 -33.37 -31.61
C SER A 143 74.57 -33.61 -32.08
N LYS A 144 74.21 -34.86 -32.36
CA LYS A 144 72.85 -35.25 -32.75
C LYS A 144 71.86 -35.04 -31.61
N ASP A 145 72.19 -35.54 -30.43
CA ASP A 145 71.35 -35.47 -29.24
C ASP A 145 71.12 -34.01 -28.80
N ILE A 146 72.13 -33.13 -28.93
CA ILE A 146 71.99 -31.69 -28.68
C ILE A 146 70.97 -31.06 -29.65
N GLN A 147 71.03 -31.38 -30.95
CA GLN A 147 70.06 -30.85 -31.90
C GLN A 147 68.65 -31.38 -31.64
N GLN A 148 68.51 -32.69 -31.45
CA GLN A 148 67.23 -33.33 -31.14
C GLN A 148 66.62 -32.77 -29.83
N THR A 149 67.43 -32.52 -28.80
CA THR A 149 66.97 -31.89 -27.55
C THR A 149 66.43 -30.48 -27.79
N ARG A 150 67.14 -29.64 -28.57
CA ARG A 150 66.68 -28.29 -28.93
C ARG A 150 65.38 -28.29 -29.72
N LEU A 151 65.20 -29.27 -30.61
CA LEU A 151 63.97 -29.43 -31.38
C LEU A 151 62.80 -29.83 -30.46
N ARG A 152 63.00 -30.74 -29.50
CA ARG A 152 61.97 -31.08 -28.49
C ARG A 152 61.57 -29.88 -27.64
N GLU A 153 62.53 -29.08 -27.20
CA GLU A 153 62.25 -27.86 -26.42
C GLU A 153 61.46 -26.85 -27.26
N SER A 154 61.85 -26.64 -28.52
CA SER A 154 61.13 -25.75 -29.45
C SER A 154 59.71 -26.22 -29.70
N TYR A 155 59.53 -27.53 -29.90
CA TYR A 155 58.22 -28.17 -30.05
C TYR A 155 57.33 -27.97 -28.82
N LYS A 156 57.86 -28.25 -27.62
CA LYS A 156 57.12 -28.10 -26.37
C LYS A 156 56.63 -26.65 -26.18
N ASN A 157 57.50 -25.67 -26.40
CA ASN A 157 57.14 -24.25 -26.29
C ASN A 157 56.04 -23.86 -27.31
N GLU A 158 56.05 -24.42 -28.51
CA GLU A 158 55.00 -24.15 -29.51
C GLU A 158 53.66 -24.79 -29.12
N MET A 159 53.65 -25.99 -28.54
CA MET A 159 52.42 -26.63 -28.05
C MET A 159 51.83 -25.87 -26.84
N GLU A 160 52.67 -25.39 -25.91
CA GLU A 160 52.22 -24.55 -24.80
C GLU A 160 51.61 -23.22 -25.28
N ARG A 161 52.14 -22.64 -26.38
CA ARG A 161 51.55 -21.47 -27.03
C ARG A 161 50.17 -21.78 -27.62
N LEU A 162 50.03 -22.93 -28.29
CA LEU A 162 48.74 -23.38 -28.85
C LEU A 162 47.68 -23.56 -27.77
N ASP A 163 48.03 -24.21 -26.66
CA ASP A 163 47.11 -24.42 -25.52
C ASP A 163 46.66 -23.10 -24.89
N SER A 164 47.59 -22.14 -24.76
CA SER A 164 47.30 -20.80 -24.25
C SER A 164 46.31 -20.05 -25.16
N GLU A 165 46.52 -20.11 -26.48
CA GLU A 165 45.64 -19.46 -27.46
C GLU A 165 44.25 -20.12 -27.51
N ALA A 166 44.19 -21.45 -27.40
CA ALA A 166 42.93 -22.20 -27.31
C ALA A 166 42.12 -21.80 -26.06
N SER A 167 42.79 -21.67 -24.90
CA SER A 167 42.18 -21.25 -23.64
C SER A 167 41.66 -19.81 -23.70
N ALA A 168 42.44 -18.89 -24.30
CA ALA A 168 42.02 -17.51 -24.51
C ALA A 168 40.79 -17.42 -25.42
N THR A 169 40.79 -18.19 -26.51
CA THR A 169 39.66 -18.27 -27.46
C THR A 169 38.40 -18.83 -26.80
N ALA A 170 38.52 -19.89 -26.00
CA ALA A 170 37.40 -20.47 -25.25
C ALA A 170 36.82 -19.49 -24.20
N SER A 171 37.69 -18.71 -23.56
CA SER A 171 37.29 -17.67 -22.60
C SER A 171 36.53 -16.53 -23.30
N ALA A 172 36.99 -16.09 -24.48
CA ALA A 172 36.32 -15.07 -25.28
C ALA A 172 34.92 -15.52 -25.74
N LEU A 173 34.78 -16.78 -26.15
CA LEU A 173 33.49 -17.40 -26.49
C LEU A 173 32.54 -17.43 -25.30
N THR A 174 33.01 -17.91 -24.14
CA THR A 174 32.19 -18.04 -22.92
C THR A 174 31.76 -16.67 -22.39
N GLY A 175 32.66 -15.69 -22.38
CA GLY A 175 32.36 -14.32 -21.96
C GLY A 175 31.29 -13.66 -22.82
N SER A 176 31.35 -13.85 -24.14
CA SER A 176 30.37 -13.30 -25.09
C SER A 176 28.98 -13.92 -24.93
N ILE A 177 28.89 -15.21 -24.57
CA ILE A 177 27.61 -15.87 -24.30
C ILE A 177 27.03 -15.39 -22.96
N ASN A 178 27.86 -15.31 -21.92
CA ASN A 178 27.42 -14.90 -20.58
C ASN A 178 27.00 -13.43 -20.51
N SER A 179 27.49 -12.56 -21.39
CA SER A 179 27.06 -11.16 -21.46
C SER A 179 25.68 -10.96 -22.09
N ILE A 180 25.10 -12.00 -22.72
CA ILE A 180 23.77 -11.93 -23.32
C ILE A 180 22.75 -12.57 -22.37
N VAL A 181 23.06 -13.76 -21.85
CA VAL A 181 22.15 -14.54 -21.02
C VAL A 181 22.93 -15.15 -19.87
N SER A 182 22.43 -14.97 -18.65
CA SER A 182 23.06 -15.56 -17.47
C SER A 182 23.04 -17.10 -17.54
N ALA A 183 23.85 -17.75 -16.71
CA ALA A 183 23.78 -19.22 -16.61
C ALA A 183 22.47 -19.71 -15.95
N ALA A 184 21.81 -18.84 -15.17
CA ALA A 184 20.54 -19.14 -14.53
C ALA A 184 19.40 -19.12 -15.56
N ASP A 185 19.30 -18.04 -16.36
CA ASP A 185 18.20 -17.87 -17.32
C ASP A 185 18.22 -18.95 -18.42
N ARG A 186 19.42 -19.41 -18.81
CA ARG A 186 19.57 -20.53 -19.75
C ARG A 186 18.94 -21.83 -19.27
N LYS A 187 18.84 -22.05 -17.95
CA LYS A 187 18.16 -23.23 -17.40
C LYS A 187 16.64 -23.08 -17.44
N GLY A 188 16.13 -21.84 -17.37
CA GLY A 188 14.70 -21.52 -17.40
C GLY A 188 14.07 -21.53 -18.79
N GLY A 189 14.83 -21.78 -19.85
CA GLY A 189 14.30 -21.89 -21.21
C GLY A 189 14.04 -20.54 -21.89
N ARG A 190 13.25 -20.55 -22.97
CA ARG A 190 13.05 -19.38 -23.84
C ARG A 190 12.41 -18.20 -23.08
N ASP A 191 11.51 -18.49 -22.17
CA ASP A 191 10.66 -17.48 -21.52
C ASP A 191 11.42 -16.77 -20.41
N SER A 192 12.23 -17.50 -19.64
CA SER A 192 13.20 -16.91 -18.68
C SER A 192 14.24 -16.02 -19.36
N ILE A 193 14.65 -16.37 -20.59
CA ILE A 193 15.50 -15.52 -21.42
C ILE A 193 14.74 -14.29 -21.88
N GLY A 194 13.46 -14.42 -22.26
CA GLY A 194 12.59 -13.30 -22.63
C GLY A 194 12.48 -12.27 -21.51
N LYS A 195 12.07 -12.70 -20.31
CA LYS A 195 11.95 -11.85 -19.12
C LYS A 195 13.26 -11.12 -18.79
N SER A 196 14.38 -11.85 -18.73
CA SER A 196 15.70 -11.26 -18.44
C SER A 196 16.19 -10.29 -19.53
N LEU A 197 15.80 -10.51 -20.79
CA LEU A 197 16.25 -9.69 -21.92
C LEU A 197 15.39 -8.43 -22.13
N PHE A 198 14.17 -8.39 -21.59
CA PHE A 198 13.22 -7.31 -21.84
C PHE A 198 12.73 -6.63 -20.55
N ASP A 199 13.37 -6.89 -19.39
CA ASP A 199 13.00 -6.35 -18.07
C ASP A 199 12.93 -4.81 -17.98
N ASP A 200 13.52 -4.10 -18.94
CA ASP A 200 13.48 -2.64 -19.08
C ASP A 200 12.41 -2.12 -20.07
N MET A 201 11.58 -3.01 -20.63
CA MET A 201 10.55 -2.72 -21.63
C MET A 201 9.14 -3.16 -21.17
N PRO A 202 8.41 -2.32 -20.43
CA PRO A 202 7.16 -2.72 -19.76
C PRO A 202 6.08 -3.38 -20.64
N LEU A 203 5.85 -2.97 -21.89
CA LEU A 203 4.84 -3.63 -22.74
C LEU A 203 5.30 -4.99 -23.27
N VAL A 204 6.58 -5.13 -23.62
CA VAL A 204 7.13 -6.39 -24.14
C VAL A 204 7.39 -7.38 -23.01
N ASP A 205 7.89 -6.90 -21.86
CA ASP A 205 8.02 -7.68 -20.63
C ASP A 205 6.66 -8.10 -20.11
N GLY A 206 5.69 -7.19 -20.02
CA GLY A 206 4.35 -7.51 -19.53
C GLY A 206 3.63 -8.56 -20.39
N GLN A 207 3.73 -8.48 -21.73
CA GLN A 207 3.20 -9.53 -22.60
C GLN A 207 3.96 -10.85 -22.47
N ALA A 208 5.29 -10.81 -22.35
CA ALA A 208 6.12 -12.01 -22.18
C ALA A 208 5.89 -12.69 -20.82
N GLU A 209 5.75 -11.90 -19.75
CA GLU A 209 5.42 -12.37 -18.41
C GLU A 209 4.01 -12.95 -18.38
N TRP A 210 3.03 -12.31 -19.05
CA TRP A 210 1.70 -12.88 -19.24
C TRP A 210 1.73 -14.25 -19.94
N GLU A 211 2.42 -14.37 -21.08
CA GLU A 211 2.55 -15.65 -21.82
C GLU A 211 3.25 -16.73 -20.98
N TYR A 212 4.29 -16.36 -20.23
CA TYR A 212 4.97 -17.26 -19.30
C TYR A 212 4.02 -17.75 -18.20
N CYS A 213 3.30 -16.83 -17.55
CA CYS A 213 2.35 -17.13 -16.49
C CYS A 213 1.19 -18.00 -16.99
N GLN A 214 0.65 -17.74 -18.18
CA GLN A 214 -0.35 -18.61 -18.82
C GLN A 214 0.18 -20.03 -19.06
N GLY A 215 1.47 -20.17 -19.43
CA GLY A 215 2.10 -21.46 -19.67
C GLY A 215 2.27 -22.31 -18.41
N ILE A 216 2.46 -21.69 -17.24
CA ILE A 216 2.60 -22.40 -15.95
C ILE A 216 1.28 -22.52 -15.18
N ALA A 217 0.27 -21.71 -15.51
CA ALA A 217 -1.05 -21.73 -14.87
C ALA A 217 -1.80 -23.05 -15.09
N ASP A 218 -1.61 -23.72 -16.24
CA ASP A 218 -2.23 -25.03 -16.51
C ASP A 218 -1.73 -26.10 -15.52
N ASP A 219 -0.42 -26.16 -15.28
CA ASP A 219 0.16 -27.11 -14.30
C ASP A 219 -0.34 -26.83 -12.88
N ALA A 220 -0.53 -25.55 -12.53
CA ALA A 220 -1.06 -25.15 -11.23
C ALA A 220 -2.55 -25.50 -11.09
N ALA A 221 -3.34 -25.31 -12.16
CA ALA A 221 -4.77 -25.62 -12.20
C ALA A 221 -5.05 -27.12 -12.03
N ASP A 222 -4.23 -28.00 -12.64
CA ASP A 222 -4.35 -29.45 -12.49
C ASP A 222 -4.23 -29.91 -11.03
N LEU A 223 -3.44 -29.20 -10.21
CA LEU A 223 -3.32 -29.50 -8.78
C LEU A 223 -4.55 -29.05 -7.97
N LEU A 224 -5.37 -28.15 -8.51
CA LEU A 224 -6.60 -27.66 -7.90
C LEU A 224 -7.84 -28.48 -8.30
N ASP A 225 -7.68 -29.61 -8.99
CA ASP A 225 -8.79 -30.52 -9.30
C ASP A 225 -9.36 -31.18 -8.02
N MET A 226 -10.53 -30.72 -7.59
CA MET A 226 -11.27 -31.25 -6.44
C MET A 226 -11.65 -32.74 -6.58
N SER A 227 -11.70 -33.27 -7.80
CA SER A 227 -12.03 -34.68 -8.08
C SER A 227 -10.81 -35.60 -7.99
N SER A 228 -9.61 -35.03 -7.81
CA SER A 228 -8.37 -35.80 -7.76
C SER A 228 -8.37 -36.79 -6.58
N PRO A 229 -8.02 -38.07 -6.81
CA PRO A 229 -7.84 -39.03 -5.72
C PRO A 229 -6.62 -38.71 -4.85
N ASP A 230 -5.69 -37.90 -5.36
CA ASP A 230 -4.43 -37.54 -4.71
C ASP A 230 -4.45 -36.10 -4.16
N LEU A 231 -5.64 -35.55 -3.92
CA LEU A 231 -5.87 -34.14 -3.54
C LEU A 231 -5.00 -33.64 -2.37
N ILE A 232 -4.72 -34.48 -1.37
CA ILE A 232 -3.83 -34.12 -0.25
C ILE A 232 -2.41 -33.82 -0.72
N GLU A 233 -1.85 -34.67 -1.60
CA GLU A 233 -0.52 -34.46 -2.14
C GLU A 233 -0.51 -33.30 -3.15
N ASN A 234 -1.59 -33.14 -3.91
CA ASN A 234 -1.74 -31.99 -4.81
C ASN A 234 -1.73 -30.66 -4.04
N ILE A 235 -2.43 -30.56 -2.89
CA ILE A 235 -2.40 -29.36 -2.03
C ILE A 235 -0.97 -29.09 -1.52
N LYS A 236 -0.26 -30.13 -1.06
CA LYS A 236 1.15 -30.00 -0.63
C LYS A 236 2.05 -29.51 -1.75
N GLU A 237 1.85 -30.03 -2.96
CA GLU A 237 2.63 -29.65 -4.14
C GLU A 237 2.32 -28.23 -4.60
N PHE A 238 1.04 -27.85 -4.65
CA PHE A 238 0.60 -26.50 -5.00
C PHE A 238 1.17 -25.47 -4.01
N ASN A 239 1.02 -25.74 -2.71
CA ASN A 239 1.57 -24.90 -1.65
C ASN A 239 3.07 -24.66 -1.83
N LYS A 240 3.82 -25.71 -2.18
CA LYS A 240 5.27 -25.65 -2.32
C LYS A 240 5.73 -24.94 -3.59
N LYS A 241 4.97 -25.04 -4.68
CA LYS A 241 5.39 -24.60 -6.01
C LYS A 241 4.79 -23.28 -6.47
N TYR A 242 3.55 -22.99 -6.09
CA TYR A 242 2.74 -21.95 -6.75
C TYR A 242 2.08 -20.98 -5.78
N ALA A 243 1.86 -21.35 -4.51
CA ALA A 243 1.15 -20.48 -3.56
C ALA A 243 1.84 -19.12 -3.35
N ASP A 244 3.17 -19.07 -3.28
CA ASP A 244 3.92 -17.82 -3.11
C ASP A 244 3.93 -16.96 -4.39
N ASP A 245 3.75 -17.59 -5.57
CA ASP A 245 3.72 -16.87 -6.85
C ASP A 245 2.38 -16.12 -7.06
N LEU A 246 1.34 -16.43 -6.28
CA LEU A 246 0.01 -15.81 -6.40
C LEU A 246 -0.05 -14.36 -5.91
N ASP A 247 1.01 -13.87 -5.27
CA ASP A 247 1.17 -12.44 -5.01
C ASP A 247 1.60 -11.66 -6.28
N ASN A 248 2.08 -12.36 -7.33
CA ASN A 248 2.35 -11.76 -8.63
C ASN A 248 1.05 -11.61 -9.44
N PRO A 249 0.66 -10.38 -9.84
CA PRO A 249 -0.59 -10.14 -10.56
C PRO A 249 -0.67 -10.87 -11.89
N PHE A 250 0.42 -11.06 -12.64
CA PHE A 250 0.36 -11.83 -13.88
C PHE A 250 -0.01 -13.29 -13.63
N PHE A 251 0.57 -13.92 -12.62
CA PHE A 251 0.30 -15.33 -12.31
C PHE A 251 -1.08 -15.53 -11.68
N ALA A 252 -1.50 -14.65 -10.77
CA ALA A 252 -2.84 -14.66 -10.20
C ALA A 252 -3.93 -14.56 -11.28
N ASN A 253 -3.80 -13.60 -12.18
CA ASN A 253 -4.74 -13.37 -13.27
C ASN A 253 -4.73 -14.52 -14.29
N ALA A 254 -3.57 -15.11 -14.58
CA ALA A 254 -3.44 -16.28 -15.47
C ALA A 254 -4.03 -17.56 -14.85
N LEU A 255 -3.85 -17.79 -13.54
CA LEU A 255 -4.49 -18.91 -12.85
C LEU A 255 -6.01 -18.75 -12.86
N ALA A 256 -6.52 -17.54 -12.63
CA ALA A 256 -7.96 -17.27 -12.64
C ALA A 256 -8.62 -17.49 -14.01
N GLU A 257 -7.85 -17.48 -15.09
CA GLU A 257 -8.32 -17.88 -16.41
C GLU A 257 -8.64 -19.39 -16.48
N ARG A 258 -7.91 -20.21 -15.71
CA ARG A 258 -8.01 -21.68 -15.71
C ARG A 258 -8.89 -22.19 -14.59
N VAL A 259 -8.82 -21.54 -13.44
CA VAL A 259 -9.60 -21.82 -12.23
C VAL A 259 -10.29 -20.52 -11.84
N PRO A 260 -11.51 -20.25 -12.35
CA PRO A 260 -12.24 -19.04 -12.01
C PRO A 260 -12.39 -18.85 -10.49
N PRO A 261 -12.51 -17.61 -9.98
CA PRO A 261 -12.60 -17.38 -8.53
C PRO A 261 -13.71 -18.13 -7.80
N GLU A 262 -14.85 -18.41 -8.46
CA GLU A 262 -15.90 -19.27 -7.90
C GLU A 262 -15.41 -20.71 -7.64
N ASP A 263 -14.59 -21.26 -8.53
CA ASP A 263 -14.01 -22.60 -8.39
C ASP A 263 -12.86 -22.60 -7.38
N MET A 264 -12.09 -21.50 -7.28
CA MET A 264 -11.14 -21.33 -6.17
C MET A 264 -11.86 -21.36 -4.82
N ALA A 265 -13.00 -20.68 -4.70
CA ALA A 265 -13.79 -20.68 -3.47
C ALA A 265 -14.41 -22.05 -3.14
N ARG A 266 -14.84 -22.81 -4.16
CA ARG A 266 -15.25 -24.22 -3.99
C ARG A 266 -14.09 -25.10 -3.54
N PHE A 267 -12.89 -24.88 -4.09
CA PHE A 267 -11.70 -25.61 -3.69
C PHE A 267 -11.34 -25.32 -2.23
N VAL A 268 -11.43 -24.06 -1.81
CA VAL A 268 -11.30 -23.66 -0.40
C VAL A 268 -12.34 -24.36 0.46
N ALA A 269 -13.61 -24.43 0.04
CA ALA A 269 -14.63 -25.20 0.74
C ALA A 269 -14.22 -26.66 0.95
N ARG A 270 -13.72 -27.30 -0.12
CA ARG A 270 -13.26 -28.69 -0.11
C ARG A 270 -12.07 -28.92 0.83
N MET A 271 -11.15 -27.96 0.96
CA MET A 271 -10.01 -28.08 1.88
C MET A 271 -10.42 -28.13 3.36
N GLY A 272 -11.58 -27.57 3.71
CA GLY A 272 -12.10 -27.57 5.08
C GLY A 272 -12.36 -28.98 5.63
N ASP A 273 -12.65 -29.96 4.76
CA ASP A 273 -12.79 -31.37 5.15
C ASP A 273 -11.49 -31.96 5.72
N PHE A 274 -10.33 -31.41 5.37
CA PHE A 274 -9.05 -32.00 5.75
C PHE A 274 -8.39 -31.36 6.97
N LYS A 275 -8.64 -30.06 7.22
CA LYS A 275 -7.99 -29.33 8.31
C LYS A 275 -8.27 -30.01 9.65
N GLY A 276 -7.23 -30.24 10.45
CA GLY A 276 -7.33 -30.92 11.75
C GLY A 276 -7.76 -32.39 11.70
N GLN A 277 -7.91 -32.99 10.52
CA GLN A 277 -8.32 -34.38 10.33
C GLN A 277 -7.20 -35.30 9.82
N ILE A 278 -6.20 -34.77 9.12
CA ILE A 278 -5.11 -35.55 8.56
C ILE A 278 -4.06 -35.85 9.64
N VAL A 279 -3.58 -37.10 9.66
CA VAL A 279 -2.62 -37.62 10.65
C VAL A 279 -1.32 -37.98 9.93
N ASP A 280 -0.18 -37.55 10.48
CA ASP A 280 1.14 -37.91 9.97
C ASP A 280 1.38 -39.43 10.18
N PRO A 281 1.70 -40.20 9.11
CA PRO A 281 1.88 -41.65 9.22
C PRO A 281 3.06 -42.08 10.11
N GLY A 282 4.07 -41.22 10.29
CA GLY A 282 5.26 -41.45 11.08
C GLY A 282 5.07 -41.15 12.58
N THR A 283 4.34 -40.08 12.93
CA THR A 283 4.13 -39.67 14.33
C THR A 283 2.80 -40.15 14.90
N HIS A 284 1.81 -40.46 14.06
CA HIS A 284 0.41 -40.73 14.44
C HIS A 284 -0.26 -39.54 15.17
N GLU A 285 0.24 -38.33 14.96
CA GLU A 285 -0.34 -37.07 15.45
C GLU A 285 -0.94 -36.28 14.28
N ILE A 286 -1.78 -35.28 14.57
CA ILE A 286 -2.34 -34.38 13.53
C ILE A 286 -1.18 -33.77 12.73
N ASP A 287 -1.27 -33.80 11.41
CA ASP A 287 -0.28 -33.23 10.49
C ASP A 287 -0.41 -31.71 10.48
N THR A 288 0.20 -31.06 11.47
CA THR A 288 0.16 -29.60 11.61
C THR A 288 0.86 -28.86 10.47
N ASP A 289 1.76 -29.52 9.74
CA ASP A 289 2.42 -28.90 8.58
C ASP A 289 1.50 -28.90 7.36
N PHE A 290 0.64 -29.92 7.23
CA PHE A 290 -0.43 -29.90 6.25
C PHE A 290 -1.51 -28.86 6.57
N ASP A 291 -1.87 -28.67 7.85
CA ASP A 291 -2.79 -27.58 8.24
C ASP A 291 -2.24 -26.20 7.88
N LYS A 292 -0.92 -25.96 8.05
CA LYS A 292 -0.27 -24.72 7.59
C LYS A 292 -0.27 -24.59 6.07
N ALA A 293 -0.11 -25.70 5.33
CA ALA A 293 -0.21 -25.68 3.88
C ALA A 293 -1.62 -25.28 3.43
N ILE A 294 -2.66 -25.81 4.08
CA ILE A 294 -4.05 -25.41 3.86
C ILE A 294 -4.23 -23.90 4.13
N GLU A 295 -3.72 -23.39 5.25
CA GLU A 295 -3.79 -21.96 5.58
C GLU A 295 -3.11 -21.08 4.53
N ASN A 296 -1.91 -21.46 4.09
CA ASN A 296 -1.17 -20.72 3.08
C ASN A 296 -1.86 -20.74 1.71
N VAL A 297 -2.36 -21.90 1.28
CA VAL A 297 -3.09 -22.04 0.01
C VAL A 297 -4.38 -21.23 0.04
N THR A 298 -5.15 -21.26 1.13
CA THR A 298 -6.37 -20.45 1.27
C THR A 298 -6.07 -18.95 1.20
N ARG A 299 -5.00 -18.49 1.87
CA ARG A 299 -4.53 -17.10 1.78
C ARG A 299 -4.13 -16.72 0.35
N SER A 300 -3.29 -17.53 -0.29
CA SER A 300 -2.80 -17.27 -1.64
C SER A 300 -3.92 -17.27 -2.69
N LEU A 301 -4.89 -18.18 -2.59
CA LEU A 301 -6.08 -18.17 -3.44
C LEU A 301 -6.98 -16.95 -3.15
N GLY A 302 -7.04 -16.49 -1.90
CA GLY A 302 -7.67 -15.22 -1.54
C GLY A 302 -7.02 -14.03 -2.24
N THR A 303 -5.69 -13.93 -2.21
CA THR A 303 -4.94 -12.92 -2.98
C THR A 303 -5.26 -13.02 -4.47
N ALA A 304 -5.23 -14.24 -5.03
CA ALA A 304 -5.50 -14.46 -6.44
C ALA A 304 -6.92 -14.00 -6.85
N MET A 305 -7.92 -14.26 -6.00
CA MET A 305 -9.29 -13.76 -6.19
C MET A 305 -9.36 -12.23 -6.19
N VAL A 306 -8.66 -11.56 -5.28
CA VAL A 306 -8.62 -10.09 -5.25
C VAL A 306 -7.97 -9.53 -6.51
N LEU A 307 -6.80 -10.04 -6.91
CA LEU A 307 -6.08 -9.55 -8.09
C LEU A 307 -6.83 -9.85 -9.40
N SER A 308 -7.44 -11.04 -9.52
CA SER A 308 -8.19 -11.44 -10.72
C SER A 308 -9.56 -10.79 -10.87
N THR A 309 -10.01 -10.05 -9.87
CA THR A 309 -11.22 -9.21 -9.92
C THR A 309 -10.88 -7.73 -10.10
N GLY A 310 -9.62 -7.41 -10.39
CA GLY A 310 -9.13 -6.05 -10.67
C GLY A 310 -8.49 -5.35 -9.48
N GLY A 311 -8.27 -6.06 -8.37
CA GLY A 311 -7.50 -5.55 -7.24
C GLY A 311 -6.02 -5.37 -7.56
N MET A 312 -5.28 -4.86 -6.58
CA MET A 312 -3.85 -4.60 -6.72
C MET A 312 -3.05 -5.10 -5.52
N ASN A 313 -1.79 -5.44 -5.80
CA ASN A 313 -0.77 -5.68 -4.79
C ASN A 313 0.22 -4.51 -4.76
N GLY A 314 0.11 -3.68 -3.71
CA GLY A 314 0.98 -2.53 -3.48
C GLY A 314 2.36 -2.89 -2.93
N ASP A 315 2.57 -4.14 -2.48
CA ASP A 315 3.79 -4.55 -1.76
C ASP A 315 5.04 -4.15 -2.57
N PRO A 316 6.05 -3.51 -1.95
CA PRO A 316 7.28 -3.12 -2.64
C PRO A 316 7.97 -4.24 -3.43
N ALA A 317 7.81 -5.51 -3.04
CA ALA A 317 8.32 -6.67 -3.76
C ALA A 317 7.61 -6.91 -5.11
N TYR A 318 6.33 -6.55 -5.21
CA TYR A 318 5.47 -6.78 -6.38
C TYR A 318 5.06 -5.49 -7.09
N GLN A 319 5.37 -4.32 -6.54
CA GLN A 319 5.01 -3.01 -7.08
C GLN A 319 5.39 -2.83 -8.56
N SER A 320 6.57 -3.32 -8.96
CA SER A 320 7.03 -3.28 -10.36
C SER A 320 6.19 -4.17 -11.28
N ALA A 321 5.84 -5.38 -10.82
CA ALA A 321 5.00 -6.32 -11.56
C ALA A 321 3.57 -5.79 -11.67
N GLN A 322 3.01 -5.26 -10.58
CA GLN A 322 1.68 -4.65 -10.57
C GLN A 322 1.61 -3.41 -11.47
N ASN A 323 2.61 -2.53 -11.41
CA ASN A 323 2.68 -1.37 -12.31
C ASN A 323 2.76 -1.82 -13.78
N SER A 324 3.52 -2.87 -14.09
CA SER A 324 3.62 -3.40 -15.45
C SER A 324 2.31 -4.04 -15.91
N PHE A 325 1.66 -4.83 -15.04
CA PHE A 325 0.34 -5.42 -15.29
C PHE A 325 -0.71 -4.34 -15.58
N ASN A 326 -0.81 -3.31 -14.73
CA ASN A 326 -1.75 -2.20 -14.91
C ASN A 326 -1.57 -1.48 -16.25
N VAL A 327 -0.35 -1.41 -16.77
CA VAL A 327 -0.03 -0.77 -18.05
C VAL A 327 -0.45 -1.63 -19.25
N VAL A 328 -0.43 -2.97 -19.14
CA VAL A 328 -0.69 -3.89 -20.25
C VAL A 328 -2.07 -4.54 -20.24
N GLN A 329 -2.76 -4.59 -19.09
CA GLN A 329 -3.96 -5.41 -18.86
C GLN A 329 -5.05 -5.24 -19.94
N ASP A 330 -5.30 -4.02 -20.40
CA ASP A 330 -6.32 -3.71 -21.42
C ASP A 330 -6.02 -4.37 -22.78
N GLY A 331 -4.75 -4.71 -23.04
CA GLY A 331 -4.29 -5.34 -24.27
C GLY A 331 -4.05 -6.85 -24.16
N LEU A 332 -4.13 -7.42 -22.95
CA LEU A 332 -3.86 -8.84 -22.72
C LEU A 332 -4.96 -9.71 -23.34
N MET A 333 -4.56 -10.87 -23.86
CA MET A 333 -5.45 -11.84 -24.48
C MET A 333 -5.48 -13.12 -23.63
N ALA A 334 -6.69 -13.59 -23.33
CA ALA A 334 -6.91 -14.90 -22.75
C ALA A 334 -6.62 -16.03 -23.76
N SER A 335 -6.44 -17.27 -23.28
CA SER A 335 -6.14 -18.44 -24.11
C SER A 335 -7.23 -18.77 -25.14
N ASP A 336 -8.46 -18.32 -24.90
CA ASP A 336 -9.59 -18.47 -25.84
C ASP A 336 -9.60 -17.39 -26.95
N GLY A 337 -8.67 -16.43 -26.89
CA GLY A 337 -8.53 -15.34 -27.85
C GLY A 337 -9.45 -14.14 -27.61
N GLN A 338 -10.10 -14.04 -26.43
CA GLN A 338 -10.78 -12.83 -25.98
C GLN A 338 -9.83 -11.90 -25.22
N TYR A 339 -10.23 -10.63 -25.07
CA TYR A 339 -9.52 -9.72 -24.17
C TYR A 339 -9.65 -10.19 -22.73
N TYR A 340 -8.60 -10.03 -21.94
CA TYR A 340 -8.60 -10.43 -20.53
C TYR A 340 -9.70 -9.75 -19.71
N SER A 341 -10.07 -8.52 -20.06
CA SER A 341 -11.19 -7.81 -19.42
C SER A 341 -12.51 -8.58 -19.45
N ALA A 342 -12.78 -9.35 -20.52
CA ALA A 342 -13.96 -10.21 -20.60
C ALA A 342 -13.90 -11.40 -19.62
N VAL A 343 -12.69 -11.92 -19.35
CA VAL A 343 -12.48 -12.95 -18.33
C VAL A 343 -12.71 -12.37 -16.93
N GLN A 344 -12.20 -11.17 -16.67
CA GLN A 344 -12.43 -10.47 -15.41
C GLN A 344 -13.93 -10.18 -15.17
N GLU A 345 -14.67 -9.71 -16.19
CA GLU A 345 -16.13 -9.55 -16.10
C GLU A 345 -16.84 -10.87 -15.78
N HIS A 346 -16.47 -11.97 -16.46
CA HIS A 346 -17.02 -13.30 -16.19
C HIS A 346 -16.70 -13.77 -14.76
N ASN A 347 -15.49 -13.51 -14.27
CA ASN A 347 -15.09 -13.82 -12.90
C ASN A 347 -15.96 -13.08 -11.88
N LEU A 348 -16.25 -11.80 -12.12
CA LEU A 348 -17.11 -11.01 -11.25
C LEU A 348 -18.53 -11.57 -11.20
N ASP A 349 -19.10 -11.92 -12.36
CA ASP A 349 -20.45 -12.50 -12.47
C ASP A 349 -20.55 -13.91 -11.86
N GLY A 350 -19.52 -14.73 -12.04
CA GLY A 350 -19.41 -16.06 -11.41
C GLY A 350 -19.44 -15.96 -9.89
N LEU A 351 -18.64 -15.05 -9.31
CA LEU A 351 -18.64 -14.81 -7.86
C LEU A 351 -20.00 -14.39 -7.32
N LYS A 352 -20.74 -13.51 -8.00
CA LYS A 352 -22.12 -13.15 -7.60
C LYS A 352 -23.01 -14.38 -7.53
N LYS A 353 -23.03 -15.16 -8.61
CA LYS A 353 -23.84 -16.38 -8.69
C LYS A 353 -23.45 -17.42 -7.63
N TYR A 354 -22.15 -17.65 -7.43
CA TYR A 354 -21.66 -18.55 -6.41
C TYR A 354 -22.01 -18.05 -5.01
N GLY A 355 -21.88 -16.74 -4.77
CA GLY A 355 -22.19 -16.08 -3.51
C GLY A 355 -23.55 -16.44 -2.94
N HIS A 356 -24.57 -16.44 -3.80
CA HIS A 356 -25.96 -16.82 -3.49
C HIS A 356 -26.22 -18.34 -3.42
N THR A 357 -25.23 -19.18 -3.74
CA THR A 357 -25.37 -20.63 -3.74
C THR A 357 -25.01 -21.20 -2.36
N LEU A 358 -25.94 -21.91 -1.73
CA LEU A 358 -25.66 -22.71 -0.53
C LEU A 358 -24.93 -24.01 -0.95
N VAL A 359 -23.78 -24.29 -0.33
CA VAL A 359 -22.98 -25.49 -0.57
C VAL A 359 -22.71 -26.27 0.71
N ASP A 360 -22.38 -27.56 0.57
CA ASP A 360 -21.86 -28.37 1.68
C ASP A 360 -20.33 -28.31 1.77
N SER A 361 -19.74 -29.03 2.75
CA SER A 361 -18.29 -29.08 2.95
C SER A 361 -17.51 -29.74 1.80
N SER A 362 -18.18 -30.37 0.84
CA SER A 362 -17.56 -30.86 -0.39
C SER A 362 -17.52 -29.83 -1.51
N GLY A 363 -18.12 -28.64 -1.31
CA GLY A 363 -18.22 -27.58 -2.31
C GLY A 363 -19.40 -27.75 -3.28
N GLU A 364 -20.27 -28.72 -3.03
CA GLU A 364 -21.41 -29.06 -3.89
C GLU A 364 -22.68 -28.31 -3.47
N PRO A 365 -23.51 -27.83 -4.42
CA PRO A 365 -24.76 -27.14 -4.11
C PRO A 365 -25.75 -28.01 -3.31
N VAL A 366 -26.37 -27.41 -2.30
CA VAL A 366 -27.43 -28.03 -1.49
C VAL A 366 -28.70 -27.18 -1.46
N ASP A 367 -29.80 -27.76 -0.97
CA ASP A 367 -31.10 -27.06 -0.89
C ASP A 367 -31.01 -25.88 0.10
N PRO A 368 -31.42 -24.65 -0.27
CA PRO A 368 -31.37 -23.47 0.62
C PRO A 368 -32.07 -23.64 1.97
N ASN A 369 -32.99 -24.60 2.11
CA ASN A 369 -33.61 -24.93 3.39
C ASN A 369 -32.63 -25.48 4.45
N PHE A 370 -31.40 -25.84 4.05
CA PHE A 370 -30.32 -26.23 4.96
C PHE A 370 -29.48 -25.04 5.42
N ALA A 371 -29.78 -23.80 5.00
CA ALA A 371 -29.05 -22.60 5.43
C ALA A 371 -28.92 -22.51 6.96
N GLY A 372 -27.72 -22.17 7.43
CA GLY A 372 -27.40 -22.09 8.86
C GLY A 372 -27.25 -23.44 9.58
N MET A 373 -27.38 -24.58 8.88
CA MET A 373 -27.03 -25.89 9.45
C MET A 373 -25.51 -26.12 9.45
N ALA A 374 -25.05 -26.98 10.36
CA ALA A 374 -23.63 -27.28 10.48
C ALA A 374 -23.08 -27.93 9.20
N GLY A 375 -22.01 -27.37 8.65
CA GLY A 375 -21.35 -27.86 7.44
C GLY A 375 -22.02 -27.46 6.12
N THR A 376 -22.97 -26.52 6.16
CA THR A 376 -23.54 -25.89 4.95
C THR A 376 -23.38 -24.38 5.04
N HIS A 377 -22.84 -23.78 3.98
CA HIS A 377 -22.45 -22.38 3.94
C HIS A 377 -22.75 -21.80 2.55
N TYR A 378 -23.15 -20.53 2.51
CA TYR A 378 -23.28 -19.82 1.24
C TYR A 378 -21.91 -19.54 0.64
N GLY A 379 -21.84 -19.46 -0.69
CA GLY A 379 -20.61 -19.09 -1.38
C GLY A 379 -20.01 -17.78 -0.85
N TYR A 380 -20.85 -16.82 -0.45
CA TYR A 380 -20.36 -15.55 0.11
C TYR A 380 -19.67 -15.71 1.48
N GLU A 381 -19.96 -16.74 2.26
CA GLU A 381 -19.19 -17.05 3.47
C GLU A 381 -17.77 -17.50 3.12
N TYR A 382 -17.59 -18.26 2.04
CA TYR A 382 -16.25 -18.66 1.54
C TYR A 382 -15.51 -17.50 0.89
N VAL A 383 -16.20 -16.70 0.08
CA VAL A 383 -15.63 -15.48 -0.53
C VAL A 383 -15.21 -14.51 0.58
N GLY A 384 -16.07 -14.28 1.57
CA GLY A 384 -15.74 -13.49 2.76
C GLY A 384 -14.50 -14.02 3.47
N HIS A 385 -14.42 -15.32 3.71
CA HIS A 385 -13.25 -15.95 4.30
C HIS A 385 -11.97 -15.71 3.50
N MET A 386 -12.02 -15.90 2.19
CA MET A 386 -10.90 -15.67 1.28
C MET A 386 -10.46 -14.19 1.26
N LEU A 387 -11.39 -13.25 1.26
CA LEU A 387 -11.10 -11.81 1.40
C LEU A 387 -10.44 -11.50 2.75
N GLY A 388 -10.97 -12.06 3.83
CA GLY A 388 -10.46 -11.84 5.18
C GLY A 388 -9.04 -12.35 5.36
N VAL A 389 -8.72 -13.56 4.86
CA VAL A 389 -7.33 -14.05 4.91
C VAL A 389 -6.40 -13.29 3.97
N ALA A 390 -6.89 -12.81 2.82
CA ALA A 390 -6.10 -11.97 1.92
C ALA A 390 -5.72 -10.63 2.57
N SER A 391 -6.62 -10.05 3.38
CA SER A 391 -6.37 -8.81 4.12
C SER A 391 -5.32 -8.92 5.23
N GLU A 392 -4.81 -10.13 5.54
CA GLU A 392 -3.63 -10.26 6.40
C GLU A 392 -2.38 -9.66 5.73
N ASN A 393 -2.38 -9.50 4.40
CA ASN A 393 -1.44 -8.65 3.69
C ASN A 393 -2.03 -7.24 3.52
N GLU A 394 -1.57 -6.30 4.35
CA GLU A 394 -1.98 -4.89 4.36
C GLU A 394 -1.65 -4.11 3.06
N ASN A 395 -1.00 -4.76 2.09
CA ASN A 395 -0.71 -4.18 0.78
C ASN A 395 -1.65 -4.66 -0.34
N ILE A 396 -2.63 -5.53 -0.04
CA ILE A 396 -3.63 -5.97 -1.01
C ILE A 396 -4.88 -5.10 -0.89
N SER A 397 -5.42 -4.63 -2.01
CA SER A 397 -6.71 -3.94 -2.04
C SER A 397 -7.59 -4.38 -3.20
N LEU A 398 -8.90 -4.27 -3.01
CA LEU A 398 -9.91 -4.56 -4.03
C LEU A 398 -9.86 -3.52 -5.16
N GLY A 399 -10.27 -3.93 -6.37
CA GLY A 399 -10.31 -3.03 -7.52
C GLY A 399 -11.58 -2.19 -7.58
N GLY A 400 -11.53 -1.08 -8.35
CA GLY A 400 -12.71 -0.24 -8.62
C GLY A 400 -13.92 -1.05 -9.11
N GLY A 401 -13.72 -1.97 -10.06
CA GLY A 401 -14.78 -2.83 -10.62
C GLY A 401 -15.45 -3.78 -9.64
N PHE A 402 -14.77 -4.20 -8.55
CA PHE A 402 -15.38 -5.00 -7.49
C PHE A 402 -16.35 -4.17 -6.65
N VAL A 403 -15.98 -2.90 -6.40
CA VAL A 403 -16.70 -1.96 -5.53
C VAL A 403 -17.85 -1.30 -6.28
N GLU A 404 -17.62 -0.88 -7.51
CA GLU A 404 -18.58 -0.22 -8.37
C GLU A 404 -18.43 -0.66 -9.83
N ASP A 405 -19.53 -1.11 -10.43
CA ASP A 405 -19.60 -1.39 -11.88
C ASP A 405 -19.67 -0.08 -12.68
N TYR A 406 -19.30 -0.10 -13.97
CA TYR A 406 -19.37 1.03 -14.91
C TYR A 406 -20.75 1.71 -14.95
N ASN A 407 -21.82 1.02 -14.55
CA ASN A 407 -23.20 1.55 -14.47
C ASN A 407 -23.71 1.83 -13.04
N GLY A 408 -22.87 1.62 -12.02
CA GLY A 408 -23.16 1.99 -10.62
C GLY A 408 -24.29 1.22 -9.94
N LYS A 409 -24.63 0.00 -10.38
CA LYS A 409 -25.77 -0.77 -9.83
C LYS A 409 -25.60 -2.29 -9.69
N ASP A 410 -24.52 -2.89 -10.20
CA ASP A 410 -24.38 -4.36 -10.25
C ASP A 410 -22.96 -4.83 -9.84
N SER A 411 -22.39 -4.19 -8.82
CA SER A 411 -21.09 -4.56 -8.26
C SER A 411 -21.19 -5.64 -7.21
N ILE A 412 -20.12 -6.42 -7.03
CA ILE A 412 -20.06 -7.47 -6.01
C ILE A 412 -20.23 -6.89 -4.62
N ALA A 413 -19.64 -5.71 -4.34
CA ALA A 413 -19.79 -5.08 -3.04
C ALA A 413 -21.25 -4.80 -2.68
N ARG A 414 -22.06 -4.29 -3.63
CA ARG A 414 -23.50 -4.10 -3.43
C ARG A 414 -24.25 -5.42 -3.27
N ASP A 415 -23.87 -6.44 -4.04
CA ASP A 415 -24.51 -7.77 -3.97
C ASP A 415 -24.22 -8.47 -2.63
N ILE A 416 -22.99 -8.40 -2.12
CA ILE A 416 -22.61 -8.89 -0.78
C ILE A 416 -23.45 -8.19 0.31
N ILE A 417 -23.56 -6.86 0.26
CA ILE A 417 -24.31 -6.09 1.26
C ILE A 417 -25.82 -6.41 1.18
N THR A 418 -26.35 -6.58 -0.03
CA THR A 418 -27.75 -6.96 -0.25
C THR A 418 -28.02 -8.37 0.25
N TRP A 419 -27.18 -9.33 -0.12
CA TRP A 419 -27.24 -10.70 0.37
C TRP A 419 -27.16 -10.77 1.90
N ASP A 420 -26.26 -9.98 2.51
CA ASP A 420 -26.12 -9.89 3.96
C ASP A 420 -27.41 -9.45 4.64
N ASN A 421 -28.08 -8.43 4.06
CA ASN A 421 -29.39 -7.96 4.51
C ASN A 421 -30.48 -9.03 4.36
N GLU A 422 -30.45 -9.81 3.28
CA GLU A 422 -31.43 -10.87 3.00
C GLU A 422 -31.33 -12.10 3.92
N HIS A 423 -30.18 -12.32 4.55
CA HIS A 423 -29.88 -13.48 5.39
C HIS A 423 -29.61 -13.11 6.87
N PRO A 424 -30.54 -12.43 7.57
CA PRO A 424 -30.33 -12.02 8.96
C PRO A 424 -30.18 -13.22 9.92
N GLU A 425 -30.64 -14.42 9.56
CA GLU A 425 -30.46 -15.65 10.34
C GLU A 425 -28.99 -16.04 10.54
N LEU A 426 -28.10 -15.65 9.62
CA LEU A 426 -26.66 -15.90 9.74
C LEU A 426 -26.00 -14.97 10.78
N ARG A 427 -26.65 -13.85 11.11
CA ARG A 427 -26.17 -12.79 12.01
C ARG A 427 -26.78 -12.82 13.42
N GLN A 428 -27.72 -13.72 13.69
CA GLN A 428 -28.48 -13.76 14.95
C GLN A 428 -27.79 -14.48 16.11
N ASN A 429 -26.68 -15.20 15.86
CA ASN A 429 -26.00 -16.02 16.87
C ASN A 429 -24.84 -15.27 17.55
N ALA A 430 -24.42 -15.77 18.73
CA ALA A 430 -23.24 -15.29 19.47
C ALA A 430 -21.93 -15.34 18.68
N PHE A 431 -21.92 -16.18 17.64
CA PHE A 431 -20.87 -16.26 16.66
C PHE A 431 -21.59 -16.13 15.29
N PRO A 432 -21.68 -14.92 14.72
CA PRO A 432 -22.30 -14.72 13.42
C PRO A 432 -21.50 -15.49 12.36
N TYR A 433 -22.18 -16.03 11.35
CA TYR A 433 -21.58 -16.87 10.28
C TYR A 433 -20.82 -18.11 10.80
N SER A 434 -21.07 -18.56 12.02
CA SER A 434 -20.26 -19.61 12.68
C SER A 434 -20.78 -21.04 12.53
N SER A 435 -21.63 -21.35 11.55
CA SER A 435 -22.13 -22.72 11.34
C SER A 435 -21.03 -23.75 11.06
N TRP A 436 -19.76 -23.30 11.02
CA TRP A 436 -18.53 -24.10 11.00
C TRP A 436 -18.31 -24.94 12.26
N ILE A 437 -19.16 -24.88 13.29
CA ILE A 437 -19.01 -25.73 14.49
C ILE A 437 -19.12 -27.22 14.10
N GLY A 438 -17.97 -27.90 14.04
CA GLY A 438 -17.83 -29.31 13.62
C GLY A 438 -17.18 -29.51 12.25
N SER A 439 -17.10 -28.46 11.43
CA SER A 439 -16.39 -28.40 10.15
C SER A 439 -15.20 -27.46 10.29
N HIS A 440 -13.97 -27.94 10.07
CA HIS A 440 -12.81 -27.07 10.26
C HIS A 440 -12.80 -26.00 9.15
N MET A 441 -12.73 -24.72 9.52
CA MET A 441 -12.55 -23.65 8.54
C MET A 441 -11.31 -23.93 7.70
N PRO A 442 -11.35 -23.70 6.39
CA PRO A 442 -10.28 -24.08 5.49
C PRO A 442 -9.03 -23.20 5.58
N GLY A 443 -8.93 -22.23 6.49
CA GLY A 443 -7.77 -21.33 6.57
C GLY A 443 -7.80 -20.38 7.77
N GLY A 444 -6.78 -19.51 7.86
CA GLY A 444 -6.64 -18.46 8.87
C GLY A 444 -6.05 -18.90 10.23
N SER A 445 -5.41 -17.95 10.92
CA SER A 445 -4.87 -18.15 12.28
C SER A 445 -5.97 -18.48 13.29
N TYR A 446 -5.65 -19.27 14.34
CA TYR A 446 -6.59 -19.64 15.41
C TYR A 446 -7.12 -18.43 16.22
N GLY A 447 -6.64 -17.20 15.95
CA GLY A 447 -7.19 -15.94 16.49
C GLY A 447 -8.17 -15.21 15.57
N ALA A 448 -8.31 -15.64 14.31
CA ALA A 448 -9.08 -14.98 13.26
C ALA A 448 -10.55 -15.43 13.16
N TYR A 449 -11.02 -16.25 14.12
CA TYR A 449 -12.35 -16.90 14.15
C TYR A 449 -13.56 -15.96 14.14
N GLY A 450 -13.38 -14.65 14.30
CA GLY A 450 -14.48 -13.69 14.37
C GLY A 450 -14.71 -12.94 13.06
N TRP A 451 -13.65 -12.31 12.52
CA TRP A 451 -13.80 -11.28 11.49
C TRP A 451 -13.65 -11.77 10.06
N THR A 452 -12.87 -12.83 9.82
CA THR A 452 -12.75 -13.43 8.47
C THR A 452 -14.04 -14.08 8.00
N LEU A 453 -14.99 -14.34 8.90
CA LEU A 453 -16.23 -15.04 8.58
C LEU A 453 -17.36 -14.12 8.13
N ASP A 454 -17.27 -12.83 8.43
CA ASP A 454 -18.24 -11.83 8.01
C ASP A 454 -17.83 -11.28 6.63
N PRO A 455 -18.60 -11.55 5.55
CA PRO A 455 -18.22 -11.14 4.21
C PRO A 455 -18.16 -9.62 4.03
N VAL A 456 -18.99 -8.86 4.76
CA VAL A 456 -18.98 -7.40 4.69
C VAL A 456 -17.76 -6.85 5.43
N THR A 457 -17.45 -7.36 6.63
CA THR A 457 -16.23 -6.94 7.37
C THR A 457 -14.96 -7.31 6.59
N SER A 458 -14.90 -8.51 6.02
CA SER A 458 -13.75 -8.98 5.25
C SER A 458 -13.52 -8.18 3.98
N MET A 459 -14.60 -7.81 3.27
CA MET A 459 -14.53 -6.90 2.13
C MET A 459 -14.03 -5.51 2.53
N MET A 460 -14.51 -4.96 3.65
CA MET A 460 -14.10 -3.63 4.12
C MET A 460 -12.60 -3.53 4.43
N LYS A 461 -11.98 -4.63 4.89
CA LYS A 461 -10.53 -4.73 5.15
C LYS A 461 -9.63 -4.66 3.91
N LEU A 462 -10.22 -4.61 2.72
CA LEU A 462 -9.53 -4.48 1.45
C LEU A 462 -10.02 -3.25 0.66
N MET A 463 -10.87 -2.42 1.29
CA MET A 463 -11.41 -1.18 0.73
C MET A 463 -10.62 0.05 1.20
N ASP A 464 -9.54 -0.13 1.93
CA ASP A 464 -8.58 0.89 2.30
C ASP A 464 -7.42 0.97 1.30
N MET A 465 -6.67 2.05 1.39
CA MET A 465 -5.46 2.25 0.59
C MET A 465 -4.34 1.31 1.08
N PRO A 466 -3.59 0.64 0.19
CA PRO A 466 -2.49 -0.23 0.60
C PRO A 466 -1.40 0.50 1.41
N ASP A 467 -0.86 -0.16 2.44
CA ASP A 467 0.07 0.43 3.41
C ASP A 467 1.38 1.00 2.85
N SER A 468 1.87 0.39 1.79
CA SER A 468 3.10 0.76 1.09
C SER A 468 2.96 2.00 0.21
N PHE A 469 1.75 2.53 0.02
CA PHE A 469 1.56 3.74 -0.77
C PHE A 469 2.16 4.95 -0.05
N ALA A 470 3.07 5.63 -0.74
CA ALA A 470 3.77 6.80 -0.24
C ALA A 470 4.03 7.80 -1.38
N ASP A 471 4.55 8.97 -1.04
CA ASP A 471 5.02 9.94 -2.03
C ASP A 471 6.03 9.29 -2.99
N GLY A 472 5.72 9.25 -4.28
CA GLY A 472 6.55 8.63 -5.32
C GLY A 472 6.05 7.28 -5.84
N THR A 473 4.87 6.81 -5.43
CA THR A 473 4.18 5.67 -6.06
C THR A 473 4.04 5.87 -7.57
N PRO A 474 4.33 4.84 -8.40
CA PRO A 474 4.18 4.92 -9.86
C PRO A 474 2.80 5.42 -10.32
N ASP A 475 2.76 6.21 -11.39
CA ASP A 475 1.52 6.84 -11.89
C ASP A 475 0.38 5.84 -12.17
N SER A 476 0.69 4.64 -12.67
CA SER A 476 -0.35 3.63 -12.98
C SER A 476 -0.99 3.02 -11.73
N LEU A 477 -0.23 2.90 -10.63
CA LEU A 477 -0.73 2.44 -9.34
C LEU A 477 -1.55 3.56 -8.66
N SER A 478 -1.06 4.79 -8.73
CA SER A 478 -1.80 5.96 -8.25
C SER A 478 -3.13 6.15 -8.99
N ALA A 479 -3.18 5.86 -10.30
CA ALA A 479 -4.41 5.89 -11.08
C ALA A 479 -5.40 4.78 -10.65
N ALA A 480 -4.93 3.54 -10.49
CA ALA A 480 -5.76 2.43 -10.03
C ALA A 480 -6.32 2.68 -8.61
N GLU A 481 -5.51 3.25 -7.71
CA GLU A 481 -5.93 3.63 -6.37
C GLU A 481 -6.95 4.77 -6.39
N THR A 482 -6.78 5.75 -7.29
CA THR A 482 -7.77 6.82 -7.48
C THR A 482 -9.11 6.26 -7.94
N GLU A 483 -9.12 5.35 -8.92
CA GLU A 483 -10.33 4.68 -9.41
C GLU A 483 -11.02 3.89 -8.29
N ARG A 484 -10.25 3.12 -7.52
CA ARG A 484 -10.75 2.37 -6.36
C ARG A 484 -11.37 3.31 -5.31
N ALA A 485 -10.64 4.35 -4.91
CA ALA A 485 -11.10 5.30 -3.89
C ALA A 485 -12.36 6.04 -4.33
N ASP A 486 -12.48 6.41 -5.62
CA ASP A 486 -13.69 7.00 -6.17
C ASP A 486 -14.86 5.99 -6.16
N GLY A 487 -14.63 4.73 -6.51
CA GLY A 487 -15.63 3.66 -6.44
C GLY A 487 -16.15 3.42 -5.01
N VAL A 488 -15.27 3.39 -4.01
CA VAL A 488 -15.65 3.28 -2.59
C VAL A 488 -16.47 4.50 -2.15
N ARG A 489 -16.05 5.71 -2.51
CA ARG A 489 -16.78 6.94 -2.20
C ARG A 489 -18.18 6.94 -2.81
N ASN A 490 -18.32 6.45 -4.04
CA ASN A 490 -19.60 6.35 -4.72
C ASN A 490 -20.52 5.31 -4.09
N LEU A 491 -19.97 4.14 -3.73
CA LEU A 491 -20.71 3.11 -2.99
C LEU A 491 -21.29 3.70 -1.69
N LEU A 492 -20.44 4.32 -0.87
CA LEU A 492 -20.83 4.89 0.43
C LEU A 492 -21.85 6.03 0.32
N ALA A 493 -21.72 6.87 -0.70
CA ALA A 493 -22.65 7.99 -0.95
C ALA A 493 -23.94 7.57 -1.68
N SER A 494 -24.04 6.32 -2.14
CA SER A 494 -25.23 5.81 -2.84
C SER A 494 -26.30 5.32 -1.86
N ASN A 495 -27.48 4.97 -2.40
CA ASN A 495 -28.53 4.32 -1.61
C ASN A 495 -28.41 2.79 -1.68
N THR A 496 -28.88 2.14 -0.62
CA THR A 496 -29.19 0.71 -0.59
C THR A 496 -30.23 0.34 -1.66
N ASP A 497 -30.09 -0.85 -2.24
CA ASP A 497 -31.04 -1.38 -3.23
C ASP A 497 -32.28 -2.03 -2.58
N PHE A 498 -32.28 -2.12 -1.26
CA PHE A 498 -33.37 -2.63 -0.44
C PHE A 498 -33.93 -1.54 0.49
N ALA A 499 -35.11 -1.79 1.05
CA ALA A 499 -35.74 -0.87 1.99
C ALA A 499 -35.53 -1.34 3.44
N VAL A 500 -35.06 -0.43 4.29
CA VAL A 500 -35.03 -0.58 5.75
C VAL A 500 -36.14 0.28 6.32
N ASP A 501 -37.00 -0.31 7.17
CA ASP A 501 -38.19 0.35 7.72
C ASP A 501 -39.09 1.04 6.68
N GLY A 502 -39.16 0.45 5.49
CA GLY A 502 -40.01 0.94 4.40
C GLY A 502 -39.46 2.13 3.60
N ARG A 503 -38.18 2.51 3.78
CA ARG A 503 -37.49 3.49 2.93
C ARG A 503 -36.16 2.96 2.41
N ALA A 504 -35.76 3.44 1.23
CA ALA A 504 -34.36 3.33 0.82
C ALA A 504 -33.52 4.23 1.74
N MET A 505 -32.37 3.71 2.13
CA MET A 505 -31.43 4.35 3.04
C MET A 505 -30.11 4.57 2.33
N SER A 506 -29.31 5.58 2.71
CA SER A 506 -27.96 5.66 2.16
C SER A 506 -27.11 4.46 2.64
N MET A 507 -26.14 4.07 1.83
CA MET A 507 -25.26 2.94 2.13
C MET A 507 -24.47 3.19 3.42
N THR A 508 -23.98 4.41 3.61
CA THR A 508 -23.30 4.82 4.84
C THR A 508 -24.21 4.73 6.06
N GLU A 509 -25.44 5.25 5.99
CA GLU A 509 -26.39 5.20 7.10
C GLU A 509 -26.73 3.73 7.47
N TYR A 510 -26.93 2.87 6.47
CA TYR A 510 -27.21 1.45 6.67
C TYR A 510 -26.06 0.71 7.36
N LEU A 511 -24.85 0.82 6.79
CA LEU A 511 -23.66 0.14 7.30
C LEU A 511 -23.27 0.63 8.69
N THR A 512 -23.56 1.89 9.01
CA THR A 512 -23.23 2.46 10.32
C THR A 512 -24.17 1.95 11.40
N GLY A 513 -25.50 2.05 11.23
CA GLY A 513 -26.46 1.81 12.32
C GLY A 513 -27.40 0.62 12.13
N HIS A 514 -27.83 0.36 10.90
CA HIS A 514 -28.95 -0.53 10.60
C HIS A 514 -28.54 -1.96 10.21
N ARG A 515 -27.24 -2.18 9.99
CA ARG A 515 -26.68 -3.53 9.87
C ARG A 515 -26.72 -4.30 11.20
N ALA A 516 -26.74 -3.59 12.33
CA ALA A 516 -26.86 -4.18 13.66
C ALA A 516 -28.28 -4.75 13.87
N ILE A 517 -28.40 -6.00 14.33
CA ILE A 517 -29.71 -6.68 14.46
C ILE A 517 -30.07 -7.01 15.90
N THR A 518 -29.08 -7.42 16.69
CA THR A 518 -29.29 -7.94 18.04
C THR A 518 -28.27 -7.37 18.99
N ASP A 519 -28.55 -7.50 20.27
CA ASP A 519 -27.67 -7.11 21.35
C ASP A 519 -26.43 -8.05 21.51
N ILE A 520 -26.27 -8.95 20.54
CA ILE A 520 -25.20 -9.93 20.38
C ILE A 520 -24.34 -9.57 19.15
N PHE A 521 -24.97 -9.13 18.05
CA PHE A 521 -24.30 -8.70 16.83
C PHE A 521 -24.53 -7.21 16.58
N GLY A 522 -23.53 -6.41 16.95
CA GLY A 522 -23.53 -4.95 16.81
C GLY A 522 -23.35 -4.41 15.39
N GLY A 523 -23.35 -5.27 14.37
CA GLY A 523 -23.18 -4.89 12.98
C GLY A 523 -21.79 -5.13 12.41
N TRP A 524 -20.77 -5.38 13.25
CA TRP A 524 -19.38 -5.59 12.85
C TRP A 524 -18.69 -6.66 13.71
N THR A 525 -17.92 -7.54 13.09
CA THR A 525 -17.18 -8.61 13.80
C THR A 525 -15.81 -8.19 14.28
N ASP A 526 -15.24 -7.12 13.71
CA ASP A 526 -14.01 -6.45 14.13
C ASP A 526 -14.28 -5.19 14.99
N GLN A 527 -15.49 -5.08 15.53
CA GLN A 527 -15.97 -3.90 16.28
C GLN A 527 -16.00 -2.60 15.44
N GLY A 528 -15.98 -2.73 14.11
CA GLY A 528 -16.10 -1.65 13.14
C GLY A 528 -14.79 -0.93 12.84
N ASP A 529 -13.64 -1.59 13.06
CA ASP A 529 -12.32 -1.03 12.78
C ASP A 529 -12.10 -0.78 11.29
N ALA A 530 -12.30 -1.79 10.43
CA ALA A 530 -12.12 -1.66 8.99
C ALA A 530 -13.09 -0.65 8.36
N PHE A 531 -14.37 -0.72 8.74
CA PHE A 531 -15.37 0.24 8.25
C PHE A 531 -15.08 1.66 8.73
N GLY A 532 -14.65 1.83 9.98
CA GLY A 532 -14.28 3.12 10.52
C GLY A 532 -13.11 3.77 9.78
N GLU A 533 -12.10 2.98 9.40
CA GLU A 533 -10.98 3.43 8.57
C GLU A 533 -11.44 3.87 7.18
N VAL A 534 -12.23 3.03 6.51
CA VAL A 534 -12.81 3.33 5.18
C VAL A 534 -13.64 4.62 5.22
N ILE A 535 -14.46 4.80 6.25
CA ILE A 535 -15.24 6.05 6.44
C ILE A 535 -14.29 7.22 6.64
N ALA A 536 -13.29 7.11 7.53
CA ALA A 536 -12.34 8.18 7.79
C ALA A 536 -11.59 8.62 6.52
N GLN A 537 -11.14 7.69 5.68
CA GLN A 537 -10.50 8.00 4.40
C GLN A 537 -11.45 8.75 3.44
N ASN A 538 -12.75 8.43 3.47
CA ASN A 538 -13.75 8.99 2.56
C ASN A 538 -14.41 10.29 3.06
N THR A 539 -14.21 10.68 4.31
CA THR A 539 -14.64 11.99 4.86
C THR A 539 -13.55 13.05 4.87
N MET A 540 -12.29 12.68 4.58
CA MET A 540 -11.19 13.65 4.45
C MET A 540 -11.47 14.71 3.38
N LEU A 541 -10.90 15.89 3.59
CA LEU A 541 -10.97 17.01 2.64
C LEU A 541 -9.97 16.79 1.51
N VAL A 542 -10.40 17.07 0.28
CA VAL A 542 -9.53 17.05 -0.89
C VAL A 542 -9.07 18.48 -1.19
N ASP A 543 -7.78 18.67 -1.49
CA ASP A 543 -7.27 19.99 -1.81
C ASP A 543 -7.95 20.54 -3.08
N LYS A 544 -8.46 21.78 -2.99
CA LYS A 544 -9.15 22.45 -4.09
C LYS A 544 -8.15 22.69 -5.23
N PRO A 545 -8.44 22.22 -6.46
CA PRO A 545 -7.55 22.45 -7.58
C PRO A 545 -7.51 23.93 -7.95
N ASP A 546 -6.36 24.41 -8.42
CA ASP A 546 -6.24 25.73 -9.05
C ASP A 546 -6.81 25.67 -10.49
N ALA A 547 -8.12 25.44 -10.57
CA ALA A 547 -8.86 25.20 -11.81
C ALA A 547 -10.14 26.04 -11.84
N SER A 548 -10.54 26.48 -13.04
CA SER A 548 -11.80 27.20 -13.27
C SER A 548 -13.00 26.27 -13.02
N PRO A 549 -14.17 26.77 -12.60
CA PRO A 549 -15.37 25.95 -12.45
C PRO A 549 -15.84 25.20 -13.70
N ASP A 550 -15.44 25.65 -14.90
CA ASP A 550 -15.71 24.97 -16.16
C ASP A 550 -14.69 23.86 -16.49
N ASP A 551 -13.65 23.67 -15.66
CA ASP A 551 -12.61 22.66 -15.82
C ASP A 551 -13.07 21.29 -15.26
N PRO A 552 -12.86 20.18 -15.98
CA PRO A 552 -13.14 18.83 -15.46
C PRO A 552 -12.53 18.56 -14.08
N ALA A 553 -11.33 19.07 -13.81
CA ALA A 553 -10.67 18.88 -12.51
C ALA A 553 -11.45 19.56 -11.36
N TYR A 554 -12.07 20.71 -11.60
CA TYR A 554 -12.93 21.35 -10.61
C TYR A 554 -14.21 20.53 -10.39
N ALA A 555 -14.82 20.02 -11.46
CA ALA A 555 -16.03 19.21 -11.37
C ALA A 555 -15.79 17.90 -10.59
N GLU A 556 -14.67 17.22 -10.86
CA GLU A 556 -14.25 16.02 -10.11
C GLU A 556 -14.00 16.33 -8.63
N TRP A 557 -13.29 17.42 -8.33
CA TRP A 557 -13.08 17.86 -6.94
C TRP A 557 -14.40 18.19 -6.22
N ALA A 558 -15.27 18.97 -6.86
CA ALA A 558 -16.55 19.39 -6.26
C ALA A 558 -17.48 18.19 -5.99
N ASP A 559 -17.49 17.21 -6.89
CA ASP A 559 -18.22 15.96 -6.71
C ASP A 559 -17.66 15.13 -5.53
N ARG A 560 -16.33 14.99 -5.43
CA ARG A 560 -15.67 14.33 -4.28
C ARG A 560 -15.99 15.04 -2.96
N GLU A 561 -15.94 16.37 -2.92
CA GLU A 561 -16.29 17.17 -1.74
C GLU A 561 -17.77 16.99 -1.34
N LYS A 562 -18.69 17.01 -2.31
CA LYS A 562 -20.13 16.78 -2.06
C LYS A 562 -20.38 15.39 -1.47
N LYS A 563 -19.73 14.36 -2.01
CA LYS A 563 -19.84 12.98 -1.50
C LYS A 563 -19.23 12.83 -0.11
N SER A 564 -18.07 13.44 0.15
CA SER A 564 -17.45 13.48 1.50
C SER A 564 -18.40 14.11 2.54
N ALA A 565 -19.06 15.22 2.19
CA ALA A 565 -20.07 15.85 3.06
C ALA A 565 -21.32 14.96 3.26
N GLN A 566 -21.80 14.29 2.20
CA GLN A 566 -22.91 13.34 2.28
C GLN A 566 -22.59 12.16 3.20
N ILE A 567 -21.42 11.53 3.02
CA ILE A 567 -20.95 10.40 3.84
C ILE A 567 -20.83 10.82 5.31
N THR A 568 -20.29 12.02 5.59
CA THR A 568 -20.21 12.54 6.96
C THR A 568 -21.60 12.70 7.59
N MET A 569 -22.54 13.31 6.87
CA MET A 569 -23.92 13.51 7.35
C MET A 569 -24.63 12.17 7.61
N ASP A 570 -24.49 11.22 6.70
CA ASP A 570 -25.13 9.91 6.78
C ASP A 570 -24.50 9.02 7.86
N PHE A 571 -23.19 9.15 8.08
CA PHE A 571 -22.51 8.49 9.19
C PHE A 571 -23.04 8.98 10.54
N VAL A 572 -23.23 10.30 10.71
CA VAL A 572 -23.85 10.85 11.92
C VAL A 572 -25.27 10.34 12.12
N GLN A 573 -26.08 10.32 11.07
CA GLN A 573 -27.45 9.80 11.11
C GLN A 573 -27.46 8.31 11.49
N GLY A 574 -26.68 7.49 10.80
CA GLY A 574 -26.61 6.04 11.03
C GLY A 574 -26.10 5.71 12.43
N TYR A 575 -25.06 6.39 12.92
CA TYR A 575 -24.56 6.18 14.28
C TYR A 575 -25.62 6.54 15.31
N GLN A 576 -26.31 7.68 15.11
CA GLN A 576 -27.38 8.09 16.01
C GLN A 576 -28.59 7.14 16.00
N ASP A 577 -28.88 6.50 14.87
CA ASP A 577 -29.89 5.45 14.78
C ASP A 577 -29.46 4.18 15.51
N GLY A 578 -28.22 3.73 15.34
CA GLY A 578 -27.64 2.64 16.11
C GLY A 578 -27.73 2.86 17.62
N LEU A 579 -27.53 4.10 18.11
CA LEU A 579 -27.70 4.40 19.54
C LEU A 579 -29.15 4.29 20.03
N LYS A 580 -30.16 4.49 19.17
CA LYS A 580 -31.59 4.46 19.57
C LYS A 580 -32.09 3.04 19.81
N ASP A 581 -31.62 2.09 19.02
CA ASP A 581 -32.16 0.73 18.98
C ASP A 581 -31.56 -0.18 20.06
N PHE A 582 -30.54 0.30 20.78
CA PHE A 582 -29.79 -0.47 21.77
C PHE A 582 -29.92 0.11 23.18
N GLY A 583 -29.97 -0.79 24.16
CA GLY A 583 -30.02 -0.44 25.58
C GLY A 583 -28.65 0.01 26.13
N GLU A 584 -28.58 0.19 27.44
CA GLU A 584 -27.34 0.56 28.16
C GLU A 584 -26.76 -0.62 28.94
N SER A 585 -25.44 -0.63 29.11
CA SER A 585 -24.68 -1.53 29.97
C SER A 585 -23.62 -0.71 30.70
N GLN A 586 -23.61 -0.76 32.04
CA GLN A 586 -22.65 0.00 32.88
C GLN A 586 -22.63 1.53 32.63
N GLY A 587 -23.74 2.09 32.16
CA GLY A 587 -23.86 3.53 31.84
C GLY A 587 -23.47 3.89 30.41
N GLU A 588 -22.98 2.92 29.63
CA GLU A 588 -22.58 3.07 28.24
C GLU A 588 -23.65 2.49 27.29
N ASN A 589 -23.83 3.08 26.11
CA ASN A 589 -24.72 2.52 25.10
C ASN A 589 -24.14 1.21 24.53
N ARG A 590 -24.94 0.16 24.46
CA ARG A 590 -24.48 -1.17 23.98
C ARG A 590 -24.05 -1.15 22.52
N PHE A 591 -24.66 -0.32 21.67
CA PHE A 591 -24.24 -0.18 20.28
C PHE A 591 -22.80 0.32 20.20
N GLY A 592 -22.49 1.42 20.90
CA GLY A 592 -21.12 1.96 20.94
C GLY A 592 -20.13 1.00 21.60
N MET A 593 -20.54 0.29 22.66
CA MET A 593 -19.69 -0.70 23.34
C MET A 593 -19.31 -1.87 22.43
N MET A 594 -20.25 -2.36 21.61
CA MET A 594 -19.99 -3.44 20.65
C MET A 594 -19.18 -2.96 19.44
N ASN A 595 -19.27 -1.68 19.10
CA ASN A 595 -18.57 -1.04 18.00
C ASN A 595 -17.49 -0.07 18.51
N SER A 596 -16.70 -0.52 19.50
CA SER A 596 -15.74 0.35 20.19
C SER A 596 -14.67 0.92 19.25
N GLN A 597 -14.29 0.18 18.21
CA GLN A 597 -13.34 0.66 17.21
C GLN A 597 -13.97 1.68 16.26
N LEU A 598 -15.22 1.45 15.83
CA LEU A 598 -15.98 2.45 15.07
C LEU A 598 -16.17 3.76 15.87
N ARG A 599 -16.42 3.66 17.18
CA ARG A 599 -16.48 4.81 18.08
C ARG A 599 -15.17 5.58 18.06
N SER A 600 -14.03 4.91 18.15
CA SER A 600 -12.71 5.54 18.06
C SER A 600 -12.50 6.25 16.72
N TRP A 601 -12.86 5.58 15.61
CA TRP A 601 -12.78 6.13 14.26
C TRP A 601 -13.70 7.33 14.02
N ALA A 602 -14.85 7.40 14.69
CA ALA A 602 -15.79 8.51 14.54
C ALA A 602 -15.13 9.87 14.83
N GLY A 603 -14.19 9.95 15.77
CA GLY A 603 -13.45 11.18 16.04
C GLY A 603 -12.61 11.63 14.85
N VAL A 604 -11.94 10.69 14.18
CA VAL A 604 -11.12 10.95 12.99
C VAL A 604 -11.99 11.26 11.77
N ALA A 605 -13.08 10.51 11.58
CA ALA A 605 -13.98 10.68 10.44
C ALA A 605 -14.73 12.03 10.46
N LEU A 606 -15.09 12.53 11.65
CA LEU A 606 -15.88 13.75 11.80
C LEU A 606 -15.02 15.02 11.91
N ALA A 607 -13.77 14.89 12.36
CA ALA A 607 -12.81 16.00 12.53
C ALA A 607 -12.71 16.94 11.30
N PRO A 608 -12.60 16.45 10.05
CA PRO A 608 -12.45 17.29 8.87
C PRO A 608 -13.61 18.27 8.63
N ARG A 609 -14.81 17.97 9.15
CA ARG A 609 -16.02 18.79 9.00
C ARG A 609 -16.66 19.14 10.35
N VAL A 610 -15.87 19.16 11.42
CA VAL A 610 -16.38 19.42 12.77
C VAL A 610 -17.02 20.81 12.91
N ASP A 611 -16.56 21.81 12.16
CA ASP A 611 -17.19 23.14 12.11
C ASP A 611 -18.63 23.08 11.59
N ASN A 612 -18.87 22.36 10.49
CA ASN A 612 -20.21 22.18 9.95
C ASN A 612 -21.08 21.32 10.88
N LEU A 613 -20.53 20.23 11.43
CA LEU A 613 -21.20 19.35 12.39
C LEU A 613 -21.72 20.14 13.60
N LEU A 614 -20.84 20.91 14.24
CA LEU A 614 -21.15 21.71 15.42
C LEU A 614 -22.12 22.84 15.13
N PHE A 615 -22.01 23.48 13.96
CA PHE A 615 -22.96 24.48 13.51
C PHE A 615 -24.37 23.89 13.36
N GLU A 616 -24.51 22.72 12.75
CA GLU A 616 -25.82 22.09 12.51
C GLU A 616 -26.47 21.53 13.78
N ILE A 617 -25.68 20.95 14.70
CA ILE A 617 -26.15 20.58 16.05
C ILE A 617 -26.70 21.83 16.77
N GLY A 618 -25.93 22.92 16.69
CA GLY A 618 -26.19 24.16 17.39
C GLY A 618 -27.37 24.97 16.88
N SER A 619 -27.48 25.09 15.55
CA SER A 619 -28.30 26.11 14.87
C SER A 619 -29.08 25.56 13.67
N GLY A 620 -28.94 24.27 13.34
CA GLY A 620 -29.59 23.63 12.19
C GLY A 620 -31.11 23.69 12.24
N SER A 621 -31.75 23.90 11.08
CA SER A 621 -33.21 24.06 10.97
C SER A 621 -33.81 23.53 9.67
N SER A 622 -33.11 22.64 8.97
CA SER A 622 -33.63 22.09 7.71
C SER A 622 -34.82 21.16 7.97
N ALA A 623 -35.68 21.03 6.95
CA ALA A 623 -36.79 20.09 6.99
C ALA A 623 -36.31 18.64 6.93
N GLU A 624 -35.26 18.39 6.15
CA GLU A 624 -34.69 17.08 5.88
C GLU A 624 -33.15 17.17 5.93
N ASN A 625 -32.49 16.03 6.14
CA ASN A 625 -31.03 15.93 6.02
C ASN A 625 -30.66 16.20 4.55
N THR A 626 -29.74 17.12 4.30
CA THR A 626 -29.36 17.47 2.92
C THR A 626 -27.94 18.01 2.84
N VAL A 627 -27.26 17.74 1.73
CA VAL A 627 -26.03 18.44 1.35
C VAL A 627 -26.40 19.66 0.50
N ALA A 628 -25.81 20.80 0.80
CA ALA A 628 -26.01 22.04 0.05
C ALA A 628 -25.36 21.93 -1.35
N GLU A 629 -25.97 22.58 -2.35
CA GLU A 629 -25.32 22.75 -3.63
C GLU A 629 -24.11 23.67 -3.48
N MET A 630 -22.96 23.26 -4.02
CA MET A 630 -21.74 24.07 -4.00
C MET A 630 -21.86 25.24 -4.97
N GLY A 631 -21.72 26.46 -4.45
CA GLY A 631 -21.57 27.68 -5.22
C GLY A 631 -20.16 27.82 -5.82
N LEU A 632 -20.03 28.67 -6.84
CA LEU A 632 -18.77 28.93 -7.55
C LEU A 632 -17.65 29.47 -6.65
N ASN A 633 -17.99 30.08 -5.52
CA ASN A 633 -17.05 30.66 -4.56
C ASN A 633 -16.90 29.81 -3.30
N ASP A 634 -17.54 28.64 -3.23
CA ASP A 634 -17.46 27.80 -2.05
C ASP A 634 -16.10 27.08 -2.04
N ASP A 635 -15.48 27.08 -0.87
CA ASP A 635 -14.21 26.36 -0.66
C ASP A 635 -14.44 24.94 -0.17
N ARG A 636 -15.65 24.62 0.33
CA ARG A 636 -16.05 23.31 0.84
C ARG A 636 -17.55 23.06 0.65
N ALA A 637 -17.93 21.80 0.45
CA ALA A 637 -19.32 21.37 0.56
C ALA A 637 -19.80 21.46 2.02
N SER A 638 -21.10 21.73 2.22
CA SER A 638 -21.74 21.74 3.55
C SER A 638 -22.99 20.88 3.59
N PHE A 639 -23.37 20.40 4.78
CA PHE A 639 -24.58 19.63 5.03
C PHE A 639 -25.45 20.29 6.10
N ALA A 640 -26.73 19.92 6.14
CA ALA A 640 -27.70 20.37 7.12
C ALA A 640 -28.50 19.22 7.71
N PHE A 641 -28.80 19.31 9.02
CA PHE A 641 -29.57 18.28 9.73
C PHE A 641 -31.04 18.63 9.86
N SER A 642 -31.89 17.63 9.63
CA SER A 642 -33.30 17.68 9.98
C SER A 642 -33.49 18.01 11.46
N LYS A 643 -34.62 18.64 11.76
CA LYS A 643 -34.98 18.98 13.14
C LYS A 643 -34.97 17.78 14.11
N ASP A 644 -35.37 16.60 13.62
CA ASP A 644 -35.47 15.38 14.44
C ASP A 644 -34.10 14.77 14.73
N LEU A 645 -33.20 14.73 13.74
CA LEU A 645 -31.80 14.34 13.96
C LEU A 645 -31.12 15.30 14.93
N ARG A 646 -31.25 16.62 14.70
CA ARG A 646 -30.70 17.63 15.63
C ARG A 646 -31.20 17.43 17.05
N LYS A 647 -32.50 17.19 17.25
CA LYS A 647 -33.07 16.93 18.59
C LYS A 647 -32.46 15.68 19.23
N SER A 648 -32.20 14.64 18.45
CA SER A 648 -31.57 13.40 18.92
C SER A 648 -30.12 13.64 19.35
N LEU A 649 -29.36 14.42 18.57
CA LEU A 649 -27.97 14.78 18.86
C LEU A 649 -27.81 15.68 20.10
N LEU A 650 -28.86 16.40 20.50
CA LEU A 650 -28.91 17.20 21.74
C LEU A 650 -29.41 16.41 22.97
N GLY A 651 -29.73 15.12 22.79
CA GLY A 651 -30.22 14.25 23.85
C GLY A 651 -29.09 13.64 24.70
N GLU A 652 -29.48 13.01 25.82
CA GLU A 652 -28.56 12.30 26.73
C GLU A 652 -27.98 11.01 26.11
N LYS A 653 -28.56 10.52 25.01
CA LYS A 653 -28.12 9.33 24.25
C LYS A 653 -27.66 9.74 22.85
N SER A 654 -26.84 10.77 22.78
CA SER A 654 -26.34 11.33 21.53
C SER A 654 -25.02 10.70 21.11
N LEU A 655 -24.69 10.85 19.83
CA LEU A 655 -23.36 10.56 19.30
C LEU A 655 -22.24 11.11 20.21
N LEU A 656 -22.27 12.41 20.53
CA LEU A 656 -21.20 13.04 21.34
C LEU A 656 -21.11 12.46 22.75
N THR A 657 -22.24 12.09 23.36
CA THR A 657 -22.25 11.42 24.67
C THR A 657 -21.67 10.01 24.61
N ASP A 658 -21.80 9.30 23.49
CA ASP A 658 -21.23 7.96 23.32
C ASP A 658 -19.73 8.01 23.01
N LEU A 659 -19.29 8.96 22.17
CA LEU A 659 -17.85 9.16 21.88
C LEU A 659 -17.02 9.46 23.13
N ALA A 660 -17.65 9.99 24.17
CA ALA A 660 -17.05 10.19 25.48
C ALA A 660 -16.49 8.93 26.12
N PHE A 661 -17.10 7.77 25.84
CA PHE A 661 -16.69 6.48 26.40
C PHE A 661 -15.53 5.84 25.62
N ASP A 662 -14.99 6.51 24.61
CA ASP A 662 -13.81 6.02 23.90
C ASP A 662 -12.54 6.22 24.74
N HIS A 663 -11.90 5.12 25.12
CA HIS A 663 -10.70 5.10 25.96
C HIS A 663 -9.65 4.15 25.37
N PRO A 664 -9.06 4.49 24.21
CA PRO A 664 -8.03 3.65 23.60
C PRO A 664 -6.84 3.47 24.55
N VAL A 665 -6.28 2.27 24.57
CA VAL A 665 -5.16 1.93 25.45
C VAL A 665 -3.89 2.61 24.94
N LYS A 666 -3.24 3.39 25.80
CA LYS A 666 -1.93 4.01 25.53
C LYS A 666 -0.81 2.99 25.76
N MET A 667 0.09 2.85 24.81
CA MET A 667 1.30 2.03 24.86
C MET A 667 2.45 2.76 25.57
N ASP A 668 3.48 2.01 25.95
CA ASP A 668 4.67 2.53 26.67
C ASP A 668 5.45 3.58 25.86
N ASP A 669 5.39 3.52 24.52
CA ASP A 669 6.03 4.48 23.61
C ASP A 669 5.20 5.77 23.41
N GLY A 670 4.05 5.87 24.08
CA GLY A 670 3.13 6.99 24.00
C GLY A 670 2.11 6.91 22.87
N SER A 671 2.20 5.91 21.97
CA SER A 671 1.19 5.65 20.94
C SER A 671 -0.06 5.00 21.52
N TYR A 672 -1.14 4.92 20.75
CA TYR A 672 -2.36 4.24 21.14
C TYR A 672 -2.50 2.90 20.38
N ILE A 673 -3.10 1.89 21.01
CA ILE A 673 -3.56 0.69 20.28
C ILE A 673 -4.52 1.13 19.17
N GLY A 674 -4.29 0.67 17.94
CA GLY A 674 -5.02 1.12 16.76
C GLY A 674 -4.56 2.48 16.21
N GLY A 675 -3.53 3.10 16.79
CA GLY A 675 -2.94 4.35 16.31
C GLY A 675 -3.80 5.61 16.54
N ARG A 676 -4.90 5.48 17.30
CA ARG A 676 -5.92 6.53 17.48
C ARG A 676 -6.06 6.99 18.93
N GLY A 677 -6.01 8.30 19.15
CA GLY A 677 -6.38 8.91 20.43
C GLY A 677 -7.91 8.90 20.65
N PRO A 678 -8.39 9.24 21.86
CA PRO A 678 -9.81 9.26 22.18
C PRO A 678 -10.63 10.09 21.18
N ALA A 679 -11.75 9.54 20.69
CA ALA A 679 -12.57 10.16 19.65
C ALA A 679 -13.04 11.58 19.99
N ILE A 680 -13.49 11.80 21.22
CA ILE A 680 -13.94 13.12 21.68
C ILE A 680 -12.79 14.15 21.75
N ASP A 681 -11.56 13.69 22.02
CA ASP A 681 -10.38 14.54 22.06
C ASP A 681 -10.00 15.00 20.65
N ASN A 682 -10.01 14.08 19.68
CA ASN A 682 -9.80 14.40 18.26
C ASN A 682 -10.77 15.49 17.77
N LEU A 683 -12.07 15.34 18.11
CA LEU A 683 -13.08 16.33 17.74
C LEU A 683 -12.85 17.70 18.37
N ARG A 684 -12.54 17.74 19.67
CA ARG A 684 -12.27 19.00 20.38
C ARG A 684 -11.05 19.71 19.83
N LEU A 685 -9.97 18.99 19.54
CA LEU A 685 -8.75 19.56 18.96
C LEU A 685 -9.02 20.16 17.58
N SER A 686 -9.66 19.41 16.68
CA SER A 686 -10.03 19.94 15.36
C SER A 686 -11.04 21.08 15.42
N ALA A 687 -11.94 21.08 16.42
CA ALA A 687 -12.88 22.17 16.62
C ALA A 687 -12.18 23.45 17.08
N ILE A 688 -11.17 23.34 17.95
CA ILE A 688 -10.33 24.48 18.38
C ILE A 688 -9.53 25.03 17.21
N GLU A 689 -8.93 24.18 16.37
CA GLU A 689 -8.19 24.57 15.17
C GLU A 689 -9.05 25.41 14.23
N LYS A 690 -10.17 24.86 13.78
CA LYS A 690 -11.08 25.55 12.85
C LYS A 690 -11.72 26.79 13.47
N PHE A 691 -11.98 26.78 14.79
CA PHE A 691 -12.42 27.96 15.51
C PHE A 691 -11.36 29.05 15.49
N GLN A 692 -10.08 28.72 15.70
CA GLN A 692 -8.99 29.68 15.64
C GLN A 692 -8.79 30.21 14.21
N GLU A 693 -8.88 29.36 13.19
CA GLU A 693 -8.86 29.79 11.77
C GLU A 693 -9.97 30.82 11.47
N ASP A 694 -11.19 30.57 11.95
CA ASP A 694 -12.30 31.51 11.83
C ASP A 694 -12.06 32.81 12.60
N VAL A 695 -11.50 32.73 13.81
CA VAL A 695 -11.13 33.90 14.63
C VAL A 695 -10.06 34.74 13.92
N ASP A 696 -9.05 34.11 13.33
CA ASP A 696 -7.97 34.75 12.58
C ASP A 696 -8.45 35.31 11.23
N GLY A 697 -9.47 34.70 10.63
CA GLY A 697 -10.18 35.26 9.47
C GLY A 697 -11.16 36.38 9.82
N SER A 698 -11.56 36.49 11.09
CA SER A 698 -12.60 37.43 11.52
C SER A 698 -12.09 38.87 11.64
N SER A 699 -13.03 39.81 11.44
CA SER A 699 -12.83 41.22 11.77
C SER A 699 -13.10 41.45 13.26
N PRO A 700 -12.21 42.12 14.01
CA PRO A 700 -12.35 42.38 15.44
C PRO A 700 -13.36 43.52 15.71
N THR A 701 -14.61 43.31 15.28
CA THR A 701 -15.76 44.20 15.50
C THR A 701 -16.82 43.47 16.30
N THR A 702 -17.78 44.19 16.91
CA THR A 702 -18.93 43.57 17.59
C THR A 702 -19.66 42.57 16.70
N ALA A 703 -19.87 42.91 15.42
CA ALA A 703 -20.52 42.00 14.46
C ALA A 703 -19.66 40.75 14.19
N GLY A 704 -18.33 40.90 14.06
CA GLY A 704 -17.43 39.75 13.88
C GLY A 704 -17.44 38.83 15.10
N VAL A 705 -17.32 39.39 16.30
CA VAL A 705 -17.39 38.64 17.57
C VAL A 705 -18.73 37.92 17.72
N GLN A 706 -19.85 38.59 17.43
CA GLN A 706 -21.18 37.99 17.45
C GLN A 706 -21.31 36.84 16.46
N ASN A 707 -20.79 36.99 15.23
CA ASN A 707 -20.84 35.93 14.23
C ASN A 707 -20.05 34.70 14.67
N ILE A 708 -18.84 34.89 15.22
CA ILE A 708 -18.02 33.79 15.75
C ILE A 708 -18.72 33.10 16.92
N ALA A 709 -19.23 33.88 17.89
CA ALA A 709 -19.94 33.32 19.04
C ALA A 709 -21.20 32.56 18.60
N GLN A 710 -22.00 33.10 17.67
CA GLN A 710 -23.20 32.43 17.15
C GLN A 710 -22.90 31.14 16.38
N LYS A 711 -21.79 31.09 15.63
CA LYS A 711 -21.37 29.89 14.90
C LYS A 711 -20.93 28.77 15.85
N TRP A 712 -20.08 29.10 16.83
CA TRP A 712 -19.34 28.10 17.58
C TRP A 712 -19.88 27.81 18.98
N ALA A 713 -20.47 28.79 19.67
CA ALA A 713 -20.86 28.61 21.08
C ALA A 713 -21.89 27.49 21.28
N PRO A 714 -22.92 27.33 20.41
CA PRO A 714 -23.86 26.23 20.56
C PRO A 714 -23.22 24.85 20.46
N GLY A 715 -22.37 24.64 19.45
CA GLY A 715 -21.68 23.37 19.23
C GLY A 715 -20.59 23.11 20.28
N PHE A 716 -19.85 24.14 20.71
CA PHE A 716 -18.90 24.03 21.82
C PHE A 716 -19.59 23.65 23.13
N ASN A 717 -20.74 24.25 23.43
CA ASN A 717 -21.53 23.87 24.61
C ASN A 717 -21.87 22.38 24.61
N GLN A 718 -22.18 21.80 23.45
CA GLN A 718 -22.44 20.37 23.30
C GLN A 718 -21.16 19.53 23.36
N LEU A 719 -20.12 19.87 22.58
CA LEU A 719 -18.90 19.08 22.49
C LEU A 719 -18.09 19.04 23.80
N PHE A 720 -18.06 20.15 24.53
CA PHE A 720 -17.41 20.21 25.84
C PHE A 720 -18.36 19.74 26.97
N GLY A 721 -19.68 19.86 26.79
CA GLY A 721 -20.69 19.50 27.79
C GLY A 721 -21.36 18.12 27.67
N ALA A 722 -21.00 17.29 26.67
CA ALA A 722 -21.65 16.02 26.31
C ALA A 722 -21.65 14.90 27.39
N HIS A 723 -21.29 15.18 28.64
CA HIS A 723 -21.05 14.17 29.67
C HIS A 723 -22.05 14.20 30.84
N GLY A 724 -23.23 14.79 30.65
CA GLY A 724 -24.16 15.15 31.73
C GLY A 724 -24.85 14.02 32.52
N ALA A 725 -24.42 12.75 32.49
CA ALA A 725 -25.20 11.66 33.08
C ALA A 725 -24.48 10.63 34.01
N ALA A 726 -23.19 10.76 34.35
CA ALA A 726 -22.53 9.80 35.26
C ALA A 726 -21.75 10.47 36.40
N ASP A 727 -22.09 10.13 37.65
CA ASP A 727 -21.39 10.51 38.88
C ASP A 727 -19.89 10.12 38.87
N GLY A 728 -19.07 10.80 39.69
CA GLY A 728 -17.72 10.36 40.17
C GLY A 728 -16.66 10.04 39.11
N ALA A 729 -16.83 8.95 38.37
CA ALA A 729 -15.98 8.47 37.29
C ALA A 729 -15.84 9.50 36.15
N HIS A 730 -16.86 10.31 35.91
CA HIS A 730 -16.81 11.39 34.92
C HIS A 730 -15.80 12.49 35.29
N ALA A 731 -15.71 12.87 36.56
CA ALA A 731 -14.79 13.91 37.00
C ALA A 731 -13.33 13.41 36.99
N GLU A 732 -13.11 12.14 37.31
CA GLU A 732 -11.80 11.47 37.16
C GLU A 732 -11.40 11.38 35.68
N TRP A 733 -12.34 11.03 34.80
CA TRP A 733 -12.11 11.01 33.36
C TRP A 733 -11.77 12.39 32.80
N LEU A 734 -12.49 13.45 33.19
CA LEU A 734 -12.17 14.83 32.78
C LEU A 734 -10.77 15.24 33.24
N ASP A 735 -10.38 14.86 34.46
CA ASP A 735 -9.05 15.11 34.98
C ASP A 735 -7.98 14.36 34.19
N GLU A 736 -8.23 13.12 33.79
CA GLU A 736 -7.34 12.38 32.91
C GLU A 736 -7.28 12.97 31.50
N THR A 737 -8.41 13.38 30.92
CA THR A 737 -8.48 14.08 29.64
C THR A 737 -7.66 15.36 29.67
N ASN A 738 -7.86 16.20 30.68
CA ASN A 738 -7.12 17.46 30.81
C ASN A 738 -5.64 17.24 31.11
N LYS A 739 -5.27 16.17 31.84
CA LYS A 739 -3.86 15.76 31.99
C LYS A 739 -3.27 15.36 30.63
N ARG A 740 -3.98 14.54 29.85
CA ARG A 740 -3.53 14.13 28.50
C ARG A 740 -3.33 15.33 27.58
N TRP A 741 -4.25 16.29 27.60
CA TRP A 741 -4.13 17.52 26.82
C TRP A 741 -2.95 18.42 27.25
N ARG A 742 -2.62 18.44 28.54
CA ARG A 742 -1.41 19.11 29.03
C ARG A 742 -0.14 18.37 28.61
N GLU A 743 -0.11 17.04 28.72
CA GLU A 743 1.00 16.22 28.23
C GLU A 743 1.22 16.42 26.72
N LEU A 744 0.13 16.55 25.94
CA LEU A 744 0.16 16.87 24.51
C LEU A 744 0.82 18.23 24.23
N ALA A 745 0.45 19.26 25.00
CA ALA A 745 1.04 20.59 24.91
C ALA A 745 2.54 20.60 25.26
N GLU A 746 2.96 19.76 26.21
CA GLU A 746 4.34 19.66 26.69
C GLU A 746 5.22 18.71 25.83
N GLY A 747 4.62 17.72 25.17
CA GLY A 747 5.32 16.57 24.56
C GLY A 747 5.70 16.69 23.09
N GLY A 748 5.00 17.53 22.31
CA GLY A 748 5.26 17.74 20.87
C GLY A 748 4.96 16.55 19.94
N LEU A 749 4.39 16.82 18.75
CA LEU A 749 4.11 15.98 17.56
C LEU A 749 3.69 14.49 17.68
N GLY A 750 4.26 13.67 18.55
CA GLY A 750 4.02 12.23 18.63
C GLY A 750 2.78 11.80 19.45
N ALA A 751 2.12 12.73 20.14
CA ALA A 751 1.08 12.37 21.11
C ALA A 751 -0.38 12.48 20.60
N ALA A 752 -0.62 13.17 19.47
CA ALA A 752 -1.98 13.49 18.99
C ALA A 752 -2.80 12.29 18.48
N GLY A 753 -2.19 11.10 18.35
CA GLY A 753 -2.91 9.86 18.05
C GLY A 753 -3.79 9.93 16.80
N LEU A 754 -3.34 10.60 15.73
CA LEU A 754 -4.00 10.52 14.42
C LEU A 754 -3.25 9.50 13.56
N PRO A 755 -3.95 8.57 12.88
CA PRO A 755 -3.30 7.54 12.10
C PRO A 755 -2.55 8.14 10.90
N GLY A 756 -1.25 7.84 10.80
CA GLY A 756 -0.37 8.38 9.75
C GLY A 756 -0.68 7.91 8.33
N LYS A 757 -1.53 6.88 8.18
CA LYS A 757 -1.95 6.30 6.89
C LYS A 757 -2.97 7.16 6.14
N ILE A 758 -3.63 8.12 6.80
CA ILE A 758 -4.68 8.94 6.17
C ILE A 758 -4.09 10.23 5.59
N PRO A 759 -4.14 10.43 4.26
CA PRO A 759 -3.69 11.67 3.63
C PRO A 759 -4.40 12.90 4.23
N GLY A 760 -3.62 13.89 4.68
CA GLY A 760 -4.15 15.12 5.29
C GLY A 760 -4.26 15.10 6.82
N ALA A 761 -4.27 13.93 7.48
CA ALA A 761 -4.27 13.85 8.96
C ALA A 761 -3.03 14.50 9.58
N GLY A 762 -1.89 14.50 8.86
CA GLY A 762 -0.67 15.17 9.28
C GLY A 762 -0.77 16.71 9.35
N LYS A 763 -1.68 17.36 8.61
CA LYS A 763 -1.88 18.82 8.65
C LYS A 763 -2.51 19.24 10.00
N VAL A 764 -3.49 18.48 10.48
CA VAL A 764 -4.12 18.65 11.81
C VAL A 764 -3.07 18.48 12.92
N THR A 765 -2.21 17.45 12.83
CA THR A 765 -1.13 17.21 13.78
C THR A 765 -0.08 18.33 13.80
N GLN A 766 0.25 18.92 12.64
CA GLN A 766 1.19 20.04 12.52
C GLN A 766 0.64 21.33 13.15
N PHE A 767 -0.66 21.60 13.02
CA PHE A 767 -1.29 22.74 13.67
C PHE A 767 -1.30 22.60 15.21
N ILE A 768 -1.64 21.41 15.72
CA ILE A 768 -1.62 21.09 17.17
C ILE A 768 -0.23 21.35 17.77
N ALA A 769 0.83 20.90 17.08
CA ALA A 769 2.19 21.06 17.55
C ALA A 769 2.78 22.46 17.34
N GLY A 770 2.23 23.24 16.40
CA GLY A 770 2.82 24.50 15.94
C GLY A 770 2.15 25.78 16.45
N GLN A 771 0.84 25.78 16.71
CA GLN A 771 0.10 27.03 17.00
C GLN A 771 -0.92 26.94 18.13
N ALA A 772 -1.67 25.84 18.29
CA ALA A 772 -2.76 25.80 19.28
C ALA A 772 -2.31 25.75 20.75
N LEU A 773 -1.14 25.17 21.01
CA LEU A 773 -0.62 24.91 22.37
C LEU A 773 0.85 25.36 22.54
N GLY A 774 1.47 25.85 21.47
CA GLY A 774 2.92 26.00 21.35
C GLY A 774 3.42 27.44 21.29
N ALA A 775 3.12 28.27 22.30
CA ALA A 775 3.89 29.48 22.62
C ALA A 775 3.50 30.01 24.02
N GLY A 776 4.23 29.54 25.04
CA GLY A 776 4.30 30.13 26.40
C GLY A 776 2.99 30.23 27.20
N THR A 777 2.74 29.31 28.14
CA THR A 777 2.13 29.58 29.48
C THR A 777 1.63 28.32 30.22
N ASP A 778 2.38 27.85 31.23
CA ASP A 778 1.89 26.88 32.23
C ASP A 778 0.58 27.36 32.90
N MET A 779 0.42 28.68 33.06
CA MET A 779 -0.77 29.31 33.65
C MET A 779 -2.01 29.31 32.75
N ALA A 780 -1.86 29.28 31.42
CA ALA A 780 -2.99 29.18 30.51
C ALA A 780 -3.55 27.76 30.52
N LEU A 781 -2.66 26.76 30.45
CA LEU A 781 -3.04 25.34 30.56
C LEU A 781 -3.77 25.05 31.88
N ASP A 782 -3.36 25.68 32.99
CA ASP A 782 -4.05 25.57 34.28
C ASP A 782 -5.48 26.13 34.30
N GLN A 783 -5.73 27.19 33.54
CA GLN A 783 -7.04 27.84 33.45
C GLN A 783 -7.96 27.20 32.40
N PHE A 784 -7.39 26.65 31.33
CA PHE A 784 -8.12 26.04 30.20
C PHE A 784 -8.41 24.55 30.39
N LEU A 785 -7.53 23.81 31.08
CA LEU A 785 -7.64 22.36 31.23
C LEU A 785 -7.43 21.98 32.71
N PRO A 786 -8.36 22.30 33.64
CA PRO A 786 -8.17 21.97 35.04
C PRO A 786 -7.99 20.46 35.26
N THR A 787 -7.11 20.02 36.15
CA THR A 787 -6.91 18.57 36.44
C THR A 787 -7.39 18.19 37.83
N ASN A 788 -8.34 18.95 38.38
CA ASN A 788 -8.91 18.80 39.70
C ASN A 788 -10.46 18.84 39.70
N HIS A 789 -11.11 18.50 38.59
CA HIS A 789 -12.54 18.30 38.47
C HIS A 789 -13.05 17.29 39.51
N ALA A 790 -12.33 16.22 39.82
CA ALA A 790 -12.74 15.27 40.87
C ALA A 790 -12.82 15.90 42.26
N GLU A 791 -11.90 16.83 42.60
CA GLU A 791 -11.94 17.62 43.83
C GLU A 791 -13.00 18.74 43.79
N LEU A 792 -13.21 19.37 42.63
CA LEU A 792 -14.09 20.52 42.46
C LEU A 792 -15.56 20.15 42.18
N ALA A 793 -15.84 18.96 41.64
CA ALA A 793 -17.16 18.38 41.49
C ALA A 793 -17.79 18.11 42.87
N GLN A 794 -16.99 17.70 43.86
CA GLN A 794 -17.42 17.63 45.27
C GLN A 794 -17.74 19.01 45.88
N ALA A 795 -17.27 20.10 45.26
CA ALA A 795 -17.48 21.48 45.70
C ALA A 795 -18.46 22.31 44.84
N SER A 796 -19.05 21.72 43.78
CA SER A 796 -19.94 22.37 42.78
C SER A 796 -19.33 23.57 42.04
N ARG A 797 -18.04 23.54 41.66
CA ARG A 797 -17.31 24.76 41.21
C ARG A 797 -16.76 24.82 39.79
N ILE A 798 -16.74 23.74 39.00
CA ILE A 798 -16.41 23.84 37.56
C ILE A 798 -17.44 23.06 36.74
N ASN A 799 -17.86 23.68 35.64
CA ASN A 799 -18.77 23.15 34.63
C ASN A 799 -18.01 23.27 33.30
N ASP A 800 -17.89 22.20 32.51
CA ASP A 800 -17.12 22.16 31.25
C ASP A 800 -17.54 23.25 30.24
N GLN A 801 -18.76 23.78 30.41
CA GLN A 801 -19.27 24.94 29.68
C GLN A 801 -18.46 26.22 29.94
N GLU A 802 -17.88 26.37 31.13
CA GLU A 802 -17.02 27.51 31.48
C GLU A 802 -15.66 27.42 30.79
N VAL A 803 -15.18 26.20 30.52
CA VAL A 803 -13.97 25.97 29.72
C VAL A 803 -14.20 26.47 28.29
N ALA A 804 -15.31 26.05 27.66
CA ALA A 804 -15.69 26.50 26.32
C ALA A 804 -15.86 28.03 26.21
N ARG A 805 -16.51 28.65 27.21
CA ARG A 805 -16.65 30.12 27.28
C ARG A 805 -15.30 30.82 27.41
N THR A 806 -14.45 30.31 28.30
CA THR A 806 -13.14 30.89 28.59
C THR A 806 -12.23 30.80 27.37
N LEU A 807 -12.16 29.64 26.72
CA LEU A 807 -11.47 29.44 25.45
C LEU A 807 -11.91 30.46 24.40
N MET A 808 -13.22 30.53 24.14
CA MET A 808 -13.75 31.43 23.13
C MET A 808 -13.43 32.91 23.42
N ALA A 809 -13.63 33.34 24.66
CA ALA A 809 -13.33 34.71 25.07
C ALA A 809 -11.84 35.03 24.91
N GLN A 810 -10.95 34.12 25.35
CA GLN A 810 -9.51 34.33 25.27
C GLN A 810 -8.97 34.36 23.84
N SER A 811 -9.38 33.47 22.95
CA SER A 811 -9.00 33.53 21.53
C SER A 811 -9.44 34.83 20.86
N LEU A 812 -10.64 35.32 21.19
CA LEU A 812 -11.10 36.61 20.70
C LEU A 812 -10.25 37.77 21.26
N TYR A 813 -9.89 37.76 22.55
CA TYR A 813 -8.97 38.78 23.10
C TYR A 813 -7.58 38.72 22.44
N SER A 814 -7.06 37.52 22.16
CA SER A 814 -5.80 37.32 21.45
C SER A 814 -5.85 37.91 20.05
N ARG A 815 -6.93 37.66 19.31
CA ARG A 815 -7.17 38.28 18.00
C ARG A 815 -7.19 39.82 18.05
N TYR A 816 -7.77 40.41 19.10
CA TYR A 816 -7.71 41.86 19.30
C TYR A 816 -6.29 42.37 19.58
N ALA A 817 -5.42 41.57 20.21
CA ALA A 817 -4.03 41.91 20.47
C ALA A 817 -3.15 41.81 19.22
N ASP A 818 -3.36 40.78 18.39
CA ASP A 818 -2.60 40.52 17.15
C ASP A 818 -3.05 41.40 15.97
N SER A 819 -4.36 41.71 15.90
CA SER A 819 -4.89 42.41 14.73
C SER A 819 -4.22 43.78 14.49
N GLU A 820 -3.82 44.02 13.22
CA GLU A 820 -3.48 45.36 12.71
C GLU A 820 -4.62 46.39 12.92
N VAL A 821 -5.79 45.99 13.45
CA VAL A 821 -6.93 46.85 13.83
C VAL A 821 -6.65 47.69 15.08
N MET A 822 -5.65 47.32 15.89
CA MET A 822 -5.00 48.30 16.78
C MET A 822 -4.34 49.46 16.00
N GLY A 823 -4.21 49.33 14.68
CA GLY A 823 -3.79 50.35 13.73
C GLY A 823 -4.86 51.41 13.49
N ALA A 824 -4.70 52.52 14.22
CA ALA A 824 -5.22 53.88 14.02
C ALA A 824 -6.55 54.32 14.68
N PRO A 825 -7.72 53.64 14.60
CA PRO A 825 -8.93 54.16 15.25
C PRO A 825 -9.06 53.83 16.73
N VAL A 826 -8.52 52.70 17.22
CA VAL A 826 -8.79 52.22 18.59
C VAL A 826 -7.68 52.59 19.59
N MET A 827 -6.40 52.55 19.18
CA MET A 827 -5.29 53.05 20.01
C MET A 827 -4.46 54.16 19.35
N GLY A 828 -4.69 54.56 18.09
CA GLY A 828 -3.79 55.52 17.42
C GLY A 828 -2.32 55.06 17.38
N LYS A 829 -1.40 55.87 16.86
CA LYS A 829 0.06 55.58 16.97
C LYS A 829 0.60 55.69 18.41
N GLN A 830 -0.27 55.96 19.39
CA GLN A 830 -0.03 55.92 20.82
C GLN A 830 -1.38 55.75 21.53
N PRO A 831 -1.57 54.73 22.42
CA PRO A 831 -2.80 54.51 23.16
C PRO A 831 -3.34 55.81 23.73
N ASP A 832 -4.62 56.09 23.50
CA ASP A 832 -5.24 57.26 24.08
C ASP A 832 -5.33 57.14 25.62
N GLY A 833 -5.68 58.24 26.28
CA GLY A 833 -5.76 58.30 27.74
C GLY A 833 -6.79 57.33 28.37
N SER A 834 -7.61 56.62 27.58
CA SER A 834 -8.63 55.71 28.09
C SER A 834 -8.04 54.37 28.54
N PHE A 835 -7.10 53.77 27.79
CA PHE A 835 -6.35 52.58 28.23
C PHE A 835 -5.49 52.85 29.48
N LEU A 836 -4.99 54.09 29.60
CA LEU A 836 -4.23 54.55 30.76
C LEU A 836 -5.09 54.72 32.02
N SER A 837 -6.41 54.93 31.88
CA SER A 837 -7.32 55.25 32.98
C SER A 837 -7.84 54.03 33.75
N THR A 838 -7.75 52.82 33.17
CA THR A 838 -8.17 51.54 33.77
C THR A 838 -7.08 50.89 34.65
N ARG A 839 -5.97 51.58 34.95
CA ARG A 839 -4.81 51.00 35.63
C ARG A 839 -4.86 51.02 37.16
N SER A 840 -4.39 49.91 37.74
CA SER A 840 -3.72 49.89 39.04
C SER A 840 -2.31 49.31 38.91
N GLY A 841 -1.31 50.14 38.56
CA GLY A 841 0.10 49.88 38.94
C GLY A 841 1.15 49.50 37.87
N ALA A 842 0.81 49.12 36.62
CA ALA A 842 1.80 48.77 35.57
C ALA A 842 2.07 49.93 34.58
N GLY A 843 3.28 50.01 34.01
CA GLY A 843 3.71 50.96 32.97
C GLY A 843 3.17 50.61 31.58
N LEU A 844 3.22 51.55 30.62
CA LEU A 844 2.75 51.30 29.24
C LEU A 844 3.76 50.45 28.47
N ASP A 845 5.03 50.68 28.75
CA ASP A 845 6.17 49.91 28.25
C ASP A 845 6.10 48.42 28.63
N ASP A 846 5.34 48.05 29.67
CA ASP A 846 5.22 46.65 30.12
C ASP A 846 4.36 45.77 29.18
N TYR A 847 3.59 46.38 28.28
CA TYR A 847 2.72 45.70 27.29
C TYR A 847 3.33 45.64 25.89
N TYR A 848 4.52 46.21 25.70
CA TYR A 848 5.18 46.24 24.40
C TYR A 848 6.46 45.40 24.45
N ASN A 849 6.77 44.78 23.32
CA ASN A 849 8.07 44.18 23.07
C ASN A 849 9.13 45.26 22.91
N SER A 850 10.40 44.86 23.00
CA SER A 850 11.53 45.80 22.88
C SER A 850 11.62 46.52 21.53
N ASP A 851 10.93 46.01 20.51
CA ASP A 851 10.83 46.59 19.16
C ASP A 851 9.64 47.55 19.00
N GLY A 852 8.82 47.75 20.04
CA GLY A 852 7.66 48.63 20.03
C GLY A 852 6.39 48.01 19.47
N THR A 853 6.37 46.70 19.20
CA THR A 853 5.14 45.93 18.94
C THR A 853 4.41 45.62 20.24
N LEU A 854 3.08 45.45 20.20
CA LEU A 854 2.34 44.97 21.36
C LEU A 854 2.80 43.53 21.66
N LYS A 855 2.94 43.18 22.93
CA LYS A 855 3.11 41.78 23.32
C LYS A 855 1.89 40.99 22.90
N ASP A 856 2.12 39.75 22.52
CA ASP A 856 1.05 38.79 22.29
C ASP A 856 0.24 38.64 23.59
N TYR A 857 -1.06 38.37 23.47
CA TYR A 857 -1.96 38.29 24.63
C TYR A 857 -1.51 37.20 25.61
N GLU A 858 -0.90 36.15 25.07
CA GLU A 858 -0.32 35.00 25.76
C GLU A 858 0.90 35.43 26.60
N ASP A 859 1.65 36.44 26.17
CA ASP A 859 2.85 36.96 26.88
C ASP A 859 2.52 37.99 27.98
N LEU A 860 1.24 38.36 28.14
CA LEU A 860 0.79 39.27 29.20
C LEU A 860 0.67 38.55 30.55
N SER A 861 1.10 39.22 31.64
CA SER A 861 0.84 38.75 33.01
C SER A 861 -0.67 38.70 33.32
N PRO A 862 -1.11 37.96 34.36
CA PRO A 862 -2.52 37.90 34.74
C PRO A 862 -3.15 39.29 35.01
N GLU A 863 -2.43 40.17 35.70
CA GLU A 863 -2.87 41.55 35.93
C GLU A 863 -2.94 42.35 34.63
N GLN A 864 -2.01 42.10 33.70
CA GLN A 864 -1.98 42.75 32.40
C GLN A 864 -3.14 42.29 31.50
N ARG A 865 -3.41 40.99 31.44
CA ARG A 865 -4.59 40.45 30.73
C ARG A 865 -5.88 41.03 31.28
N THR A 866 -6.04 41.08 32.60
CA THR A 866 -7.24 41.65 33.23
C THR A 866 -7.44 43.13 32.85
N ALA A 867 -6.38 43.93 32.83
CA ALA A 867 -6.46 45.33 32.42
C ALA A 867 -6.78 45.48 30.91
N PHE A 868 -6.21 44.61 30.08
CA PHE A 868 -6.46 44.56 28.64
C PHE A 868 -7.92 44.17 28.33
N GLN A 869 -8.42 43.10 28.93
CA GLN A 869 -9.82 42.65 28.81
C GLN A 869 -10.80 43.76 29.22
N ASN A 870 -10.57 44.41 30.36
CA ASN A 870 -11.39 45.53 30.82
C ASN A 870 -11.39 46.70 29.84
N PHE A 871 -10.27 46.97 29.17
CA PHE A 871 -10.22 48.01 28.14
C PHE A 871 -11.07 47.64 26.93
N ILE A 872 -10.90 46.41 26.40
CA ILE A 872 -11.67 45.93 25.25
C ILE A 872 -13.17 45.92 25.56
N ASN A 873 -13.58 45.48 26.76
CA ASN A 873 -15.01 45.40 27.09
C ASN A 873 -15.69 46.76 27.33
N ASN A 874 -14.93 47.80 27.65
CA ASN A 874 -15.46 49.13 27.99
C ASN A 874 -15.23 50.18 26.90
N ASN A 875 -14.60 49.83 25.78
CA ASN A 875 -14.33 50.75 24.68
C ASN A 875 -15.46 50.70 23.64
N GLU A 876 -15.98 51.88 23.29
CA GLU A 876 -17.14 52.03 22.38
C GLU A 876 -16.85 51.55 20.94
N ASN A 877 -15.58 51.36 20.57
CA ASN A 877 -15.16 50.89 19.25
C ASN A 877 -14.83 49.39 19.20
N THR A 878 -14.96 48.67 20.31
CA THR A 878 -14.67 47.23 20.41
C THR A 878 -15.89 46.47 20.92
N ALA A 879 -15.90 45.15 20.72
CA ALA A 879 -16.94 44.30 21.28
C ALA A 879 -16.77 44.14 22.79
N ASN A 880 -17.88 44.07 23.53
CA ASN A 880 -17.85 43.53 24.88
C ASN A 880 -17.84 42.00 24.79
N ILE A 881 -16.65 41.43 24.61
CA ILE A 881 -16.46 39.99 24.33
C ILE A 881 -17.11 39.14 25.42
N GLU A 882 -16.91 39.50 26.68
CA GLU A 882 -17.54 38.80 27.81
C GLU A 882 -19.08 38.82 27.72
N HIS A 883 -19.68 39.97 27.40
CA HIS A 883 -21.13 40.06 27.25
C HIS A 883 -21.65 39.22 26.09
N GLU A 884 -21.02 39.34 24.91
CA GLU A 884 -21.46 38.66 23.69
C GLU A 884 -21.35 37.13 23.84
N VAL A 885 -20.20 36.63 24.29
CA VAL A 885 -19.99 35.19 24.51
C VAL A 885 -20.98 34.67 25.56
N ASN A 886 -21.09 35.33 26.71
CA ASN A 886 -22.01 34.89 27.77
C ASN A 886 -23.47 34.91 27.32
N SER A 887 -23.89 35.92 26.54
CA SER A 887 -25.25 36.00 26.02
C SER A 887 -25.58 34.79 25.15
N VAL A 888 -24.73 34.47 24.17
CA VAL A 888 -24.99 33.36 23.24
C VAL A 888 -24.98 32.00 23.93
N PHE A 889 -24.05 31.76 24.86
CA PHE A 889 -24.05 30.52 25.65
C PHE A 889 -25.31 30.39 26.52
N ASN A 890 -25.77 31.47 27.14
CA ASN A 890 -27.01 31.46 27.94
C ASN A 890 -28.26 31.20 27.08
N ASP A 891 -28.33 31.83 25.91
CA ASP A 891 -29.43 31.62 24.96
C ASP A 891 -29.45 30.18 24.44
N THR A 892 -28.27 29.62 24.14
CA THR A 892 -28.09 28.22 23.74
C THR A 892 -28.68 27.28 24.79
N GLN A 893 -28.29 27.44 26.06
CA GLN A 893 -28.79 26.60 27.15
C GLN A 893 -30.29 26.69 27.34
N GLN A 894 -30.84 27.90 27.17
CA GLN A 894 -32.28 28.09 27.26
C GLN A 894 -33.00 27.38 26.10
N ASN A 895 -32.44 27.43 24.89
CA ASN A 895 -32.97 26.75 23.71
C ASN A 895 -32.89 25.22 23.82
N GLU A 896 -31.80 24.68 24.36
CA GLU A 896 -31.66 23.24 24.65
C GLU A 896 -32.71 22.75 25.64
N LYS A 897 -32.88 23.45 26.77
CA LYS A 897 -33.93 23.14 27.76
C LYS A 897 -35.32 23.17 27.15
N ASN A 898 -35.59 24.13 26.25
CA ASN A 898 -36.86 24.21 25.55
C ASN A 898 -37.04 23.07 24.53
N ALA A 899 -35.97 22.64 23.85
CA ALA A 899 -35.99 21.53 22.90
C ALA A 899 -36.17 20.17 23.60
N GLN A 900 -35.61 20.00 24.80
CA GLN A 900 -35.75 18.81 25.65
C GLN A 900 -37.09 18.78 26.41
N GLY A 901 -37.65 19.94 26.78
CA GLY A 901 -38.88 20.06 27.60
C GLY A 901 -40.20 20.09 26.84
N GLY A 902 -40.20 20.06 25.51
CA GLY A 902 -41.40 20.03 24.68
C GLY A 902 -41.96 18.61 24.52
N ASN A 903 -42.72 18.14 25.50
CA ASN A 903 -43.63 16.99 25.42
C ASN A 903 -45.09 17.44 25.27
#